data_AF-A0A517I7M8-F1
#
_entry.id   AF-A0A517I7M8-F1
#
_cell.length_a   1.000
_cell.length_b   1.000
_cell.length_c   1.000
_cell.angle_alpha   90.00
_cell.angle_beta   90.00
_cell.angle_gamma   90.00
#
_symmetry.space_group_name_H-M   'P 1'
#
loop_
_entity.id
_entity.type
_entity.pdbx_description
1 polymer ?
#
loop_
_entity_poly.entity_id
_entity_poly.type
_entity_poly.pdbx_seq_one_letter_code
_entity_poly.pdbx_strand_id
1 'polypeptide(L)'
;MIPIHIPISKITPPGQKPYVLRRPALAKKLRLLKYTQLCLIHAGTGYGKTTSLATFLHDEALAASWYTIQDGDDALLAFVSCLVESVRQVHSDFGQVLREHLIRITEQSPVLSIDSKVLVDWFVGECVQLQADHILVLDHYQRINDGSDVDRFIQGLAEALPQKVKLVILTRSRLKWSNLDLLSARGECLELTTDDLSFTLEESEAFYSDQYDITLSDDDWCRVEEVAQGWVMALRTFGEMVTRGQTVSDSLRELSRLLHLLEVEVWTQLDASMQRFLMEAAVLEQFDLEDCKQILGEGCIEYLYEAQRCNLFLHVQAGSHYSFHPLFQRLLSSKLAAHQAMYMNVNQKAAGWYRRKGDEAKAFGRLRLVEQWEVLGEWLCQASERLLQAGKLDFLYEWITLLPENIKCEQHWLLFYQGEVERYRCLYAKAFSSYEQFLKQCEQKQDQIGLCRGLEGQARVHLDSVQGVRAEELLKRAIQLLPPFEQENEMAPRLYRLLAEIYTNRGDAKQAAAWYERSQELEQQTEVELESRLLFRTGRLQSSIQLLESKWQVEQRKHPPLTRSYRETSLLLSFVYALNGEWERGWESAETAIQLGRAAHSPFVEANGYVRKAHAALISQTLPTDEIRQLYEKGLQIMEELQSTRGKSETLLGLTLLHAREKALDQALLYGSRGIQETEAMRDDWLGSLVRMAIGIAYAKYGKEEEAWATFIDCADRLSHCGDIYSVVICQLWLSFLAYRKKQWDLFVPAVTQALSLMKSGEYQFLLQRPTLLTPHDVQQLMPILIEAERRKVSPDYVSQLLNDLGLQNVTFHPGYTLRIQTLGAFRVWLGERELSEKAWQRGTAKLLFQLLLTKRHHLLAREEIMNRLWPDSIEEAAIRDFKVSLNALNKALEPDRAARTDTFFIQRHGSSYGFNLASGYHMDVEEFEKLVTLGLAESDRRQAAILLEKGLAYYLGDYMPECRYEDWCVEERERVQALFLRGAERVAKIMLEDGQLEKTIRWCEAILRVDDCWEESYRLLMTAYYQQNNRTQAIRWYEKCVAKLRENLGVAPMPATMETYLQIIEK
;
A
#
# COMPACT_ATOMS: atom_id res chain seq x y z
N MET A 1 38.29 63.45 45.08
CA MET A 1 39.09 62.45 44.34
C MET A 1 38.69 61.07 44.84
N ILE A 2 37.72 60.43 44.18
CA ILE A 2 37.53 58.99 44.32
C ILE A 2 38.08 58.45 43.00
N PRO A 3 39.22 57.74 42.98
CA PRO A 3 39.65 57.08 41.76
C PRO A 3 38.48 56.22 41.30
N ILE A 4 38.04 56.37 40.06
CA ILE A 4 37.07 55.44 39.47
C ILE A 4 37.77 54.09 39.53
N HIS A 5 37.44 53.29 40.53
CA HIS A 5 38.05 52.01 40.77
C HIS A 5 37.44 51.05 39.75
N ILE A 6 38.03 51.00 38.56
CA ILE A 6 37.58 50.10 37.51
C ILE A 6 37.94 48.68 37.94
N PRO A 7 36.96 47.81 38.20
CA PRO A 7 37.24 46.43 38.55
C PRO A 7 37.97 45.77 37.37
N ILE A 8 39.16 45.21 37.60
CA ILE A 8 39.96 44.53 36.56
C ILE A 8 39.12 43.44 35.86
N SER A 9 38.19 42.81 36.60
CA SER A 9 37.25 41.81 36.06
C SER A 9 36.30 42.34 34.98
N LYS A 10 36.07 43.67 34.88
CA LYS A 10 35.26 44.26 33.80
C LYS A 10 36.04 44.38 32.48
N ILE A 11 37.36 44.53 32.56
CA ILE A 11 38.21 44.89 31.43
C ILE A 11 39.19 43.78 31.03
N THR A 12 39.00 42.58 31.57
CA THR A 12 39.81 41.39 31.27
C THR A 12 38.96 40.42 30.45
N PRO A 13 39.51 39.83 29.36
CA PRO A 13 38.80 38.81 28.62
C PRO A 13 38.48 37.59 29.52
N PRO A 14 37.39 36.87 29.24
CA PRO A 14 37.02 35.68 30.02
C PRO A 14 38.13 34.63 29.96
N GLY A 15 38.44 34.02 31.11
CA GLY A 15 39.46 32.97 31.20
C GLY A 15 39.11 31.75 30.34
N GLN A 16 40.14 31.13 29.76
CA GLN A 16 39.95 29.93 28.94
C GLN A 16 39.54 28.73 29.78
N LYS A 17 38.55 28.00 29.27
CA LYS A 17 38.22 26.69 29.81
C LYS A 17 39.16 25.64 29.21
N PRO A 18 39.54 24.60 29.97
CA PRO A 18 40.46 23.56 29.51
C PRO A 18 39.91 22.76 28.32
N TYR A 19 38.60 22.63 28.21
CA TYR A 19 37.92 21.97 27.09
C TYR A 19 36.90 22.93 26.47
N VAL A 20 37.12 23.31 25.21
CA VAL A 20 36.20 24.10 24.39
C VAL A 20 36.24 23.54 22.97
N LEU A 21 35.08 23.10 22.47
CA LEU A 21 34.95 22.60 21.10
C LEU A 21 35.38 23.66 20.09
N ARG A 22 36.33 23.31 19.23
CA ARG A 22 36.74 24.15 18.11
C ARG A 22 35.79 23.93 16.95
N ARG A 23 35.22 25.02 16.43
CA ARG A 23 34.16 25.01 15.41
C ARG A 23 34.69 25.57 14.09
N PRO A 24 35.18 24.72 13.15
CA PRO A 24 35.85 25.21 11.94
C PRO A 24 34.96 26.07 11.05
N ALA A 25 33.67 25.74 10.96
CA ALA A 25 32.70 26.50 10.17
C ALA A 25 32.46 27.91 10.74
N LEU A 26 32.24 28.01 12.06
CA LEU A 26 32.11 29.30 12.73
C LEU A 26 33.42 30.11 12.70
N ALA A 27 34.56 29.46 12.92
CA ALA A 27 35.87 30.11 12.81
C ALA A 27 36.12 30.66 11.39
N LYS A 28 35.71 29.94 10.35
CA LYS A 28 35.78 30.42 8.96
C LYS A 28 34.95 31.69 8.75
N LYS A 29 33.76 31.80 9.34
CA LYS A 29 32.94 33.03 9.30
C LYS A 29 33.58 34.16 10.11
N LEU A 30 34.05 33.88 11.33
CA LEU A 30 34.72 34.86 12.18
C LEU A 30 36.01 35.42 11.57
N ARG A 31 36.71 34.67 10.70
CA ARG A 31 37.86 35.21 9.93
C ARG A 31 37.50 36.40 9.04
N LEU A 32 36.22 36.57 8.67
CA LEU A 32 35.77 37.73 7.93
C LEU A 32 35.86 39.04 8.74
N LEU A 33 35.99 38.96 10.07
CA LEU A 33 36.29 40.09 10.95
C LEU A 33 37.54 40.88 10.52
N LYS A 34 38.51 40.22 9.87
CA LYS A 34 39.70 40.89 9.32
C LYS A 34 39.35 41.91 8.24
N TYR A 35 38.21 41.73 7.56
CA TYR A 35 37.78 42.53 6.42
C TYR A 35 36.61 43.48 6.73
N THR A 36 35.88 43.28 7.83
CA THR A 36 34.76 44.15 8.23
C THR A 36 35.19 45.15 9.31
N GLN A 37 34.44 46.25 9.49
CA GLN A 37 34.72 47.26 10.51
C GLN A 37 33.93 46.99 11.80
N LEU A 38 32.70 46.52 11.64
CA LEU A 38 31.81 46.12 12.71
C LEU A 38 31.57 44.60 12.63
N CYS A 39 31.53 43.93 13.78
CA CYS A 39 30.99 42.59 13.90
C CYS A 39 29.97 42.57 15.03
N LEU A 40 28.75 42.19 14.68
CA LEU A 40 27.65 42.04 15.61
C LEU A 40 27.38 40.55 15.82
N ILE A 41 27.51 40.09 17.05
CA ILE A 41 27.14 38.72 17.44
C ILE A 41 25.94 38.81 18.35
N HIS A 42 24.77 38.44 17.82
CA HIS A 42 23.51 38.49 18.55
C HIS A 42 22.82 37.12 18.59
N ALA A 43 22.52 36.66 19.79
CA ALA A 43 21.80 35.42 20.04
C ALA A 43 21.23 35.42 21.45
N GLY A 44 20.30 34.51 21.74
CA GLY A 44 19.76 34.34 23.09
C GLY A 44 20.82 34.01 24.15
N THR A 45 20.38 33.92 25.41
CA THR A 45 21.25 33.42 26.49
C THR A 45 21.66 31.96 26.22
N GLY A 46 22.88 31.58 26.60
CA GLY A 46 23.31 30.18 26.56
C GLY A 46 23.80 29.62 25.21
N TYR A 47 23.84 30.40 24.13
CA TYR A 47 24.42 29.98 22.83
C TYR A 47 25.95 30.11 22.72
N GLY A 48 26.63 30.56 23.78
CA GLY A 48 28.10 30.57 23.81
C GLY A 48 28.79 31.72 23.05
N LYS A 49 28.12 32.87 22.85
CA LYS A 49 28.68 34.08 22.20
C LYS A 49 30.09 34.45 22.71
N THR A 50 30.18 34.74 24.01
CA THR A 50 31.39 35.13 24.73
C THR A 50 32.50 34.09 24.59
N THR A 51 32.16 32.82 24.81
CA THR A 51 33.12 31.70 24.73
C THR A 51 33.66 31.53 23.30
N SER A 52 32.80 31.59 22.29
CA SER A 52 33.18 31.38 20.89
C SER A 52 34.12 32.47 20.39
N LEU A 53 33.81 33.74 20.69
CA LEU A 53 34.68 34.85 20.32
C LEU A 53 36.01 34.81 21.07
N ALA A 54 36.00 34.62 22.39
CA ALA A 54 37.23 34.57 23.19
C ALA A 54 38.17 33.44 22.74
N THR A 55 37.60 32.28 22.37
CA THR A 55 38.37 31.14 21.85
C THR A 55 38.98 31.47 20.49
N PHE A 56 38.19 32.05 19.59
CA PHE A 56 38.67 32.45 18.26
C PHE A 56 39.80 33.49 18.32
N LEU A 57 39.64 34.54 19.14
CA LEU A 57 40.64 35.59 19.28
C LEU A 57 41.97 35.05 19.81
N HIS A 58 41.91 34.06 20.71
CA HIS A 58 43.11 33.41 21.20
C HIS A 58 43.79 32.51 20.16
N ASP A 59 43.02 31.64 19.49
CA ASP A 59 43.58 30.70 18.51
C ASP A 59 44.25 31.41 17.33
N GLU A 60 43.70 32.56 16.92
CA GLU A 60 44.28 33.41 15.86
C GLU A 60 45.29 34.44 16.40
N ALA A 61 45.57 34.44 17.70
CA ALA A 61 46.49 35.35 18.40
C ALA A 61 46.26 36.84 18.10
N LEU A 62 44.98 37.27 18.08
CA LEU A 62 44.58 38.64 17.76
C LEU A 62 44.61 39.53 19.00
N ALA A 63 45.19 40.73 18.86
CA ALA A 63 45.20 41.73 19.93
C ALA A 63 43.79 42.31 20.12
N ALA A 64 43.19 42.06 21.29
CA ALA A 64 41.83 42.49 21.60
C ALA A 64 41.73 43.03 23.03
N SER A 65 41.04 44.17 23.18
CA SER A 65 40.60 44.68 24.48
C SER A 65 39.17 44.27 24.75
N TRP A 66 38.88 43.88 25.98
CA TRP A 66 37.58 43.34 26.36
C TRP A 66 36.92 44.26 27.37
N TYR A 67 35.66 44.62 27.15
CA TYR A 67 34.85 45.34 28.13
C TYR A 67 33.51 44.63 28.34
N THR A 68 33.33 44.05 29.53
CA THR A 68 32.08 43.40 29.96
C THR A 68 31.20 44.41 30.67
N ILE A 69 30.12 44.80 30.01
CA ILE A 69 29.18 45.84 30.46
C ILE A 69 28.31 45.29 31.60
N GLN A 70 28.17 46.08 32.68
CA GLN A 70 27.34 45.78 33.84
C GLN A 70 26.22 46.81 34.02
N ASP A 71 25.25 46.47 34.86
CA ASP A 71 24.13 47.37 35.14
C ASP A 71 24.65 48.65 35.81
N GLY A 72 24.29 49.81 35.25
CA GLY A 72 24.79 51.12 35.68
C GLY A 72 25.98 51.68 34.87
N ASP A 73 26.51 50.95 33.89
CA ASP A 73 27.57 51.43 32.99
C ASP A 73 27.07 52.35 31.86
N ASP A 74 25.79 52.73 31.86
CA ASP A 74 25.17 53.64 30.86
C ASP A 74 25.41 55.14 31.17
N ALA A 75 26.56 55.46 31.76
CA ALA A 75 27.01 56.82 32.03
C ALA A 75 28.21 57.13 31.15
N LEU A 76 28.03 58.02 30.16
CA LEU A 76 28.98 58.26 29.07
C LEU A 76 30.45 58.40 29.49
N LEU A 77 30.76 59.27 30.46
CA LEU A 77 32.15 59.50 30.88
C LEU A 77 32.76 58.31 31.62
N ALA A 78 31.97 57.60 32.44
CA ALA A 78 32.42 56.40 33.13
C ALA A 78 32.65 55.25 32.13
N PHE A 79 31.74 55.11 31.16
CA PHE A 79 31.84 54.14 30.08
C PHE A 79 33.10 54.35 29.24
N VAL A 80 33.34 55.58 28.76
CA VAL A 80 34.54 55.92 27.97
C VAL A 80 35.81 55.70 28.78
N SER A 81 35.82 56.02 30.08
CA SER A 81 36.97 55.76 30.96
C SER A 81 37.27 54.26 31.07
N CYS A 82 36.24 53.42 31.28
CA CYS A 82 36.40 51.96 31.29
C CYS A 82 36.88 51.42 29.94
N LEU A 83 36.36 51.95 28.83
CA LEU A 83 36.77 51.55 27.48
C LEU A 83 38.24 51.88 27.23
N VAL A 84 38.69 53.09 27.59
CA VAL A 84 40.10 53.50 27.48
C VAL A 84 41.00 52.57 28.32
N GLU A 85 40.64 52.32 29.58
CA GLU A 85 41.42 51.42 30.44
C GLU A 85 41.44 49.97 29.92
N SER A 86 40.39 49.51 29.23
CA SER A 86 40.39 48.19 28.58
C SER A 86 41.41 48.09 27.44
N VAL A 87 41.58 49.15 26.65
CA VAL A 87 42.60 49.20 25.58
C VAL A 87 44.00 49.28 26.18
N ARG A 88 44.16 49.99 27.31
CA ARG A 88 45.44 50.12 28.01
C ARG A 88 45.98 48.82 28.59
N GLN A 89 45.13 47.82 28.84
CA GLN A 89 45.58 46.47 29.22
C GLN A 89 46.42 45.82 28.13
N VAL A 90 46.21 46.20 26.86
CA VAL A 90 46.94 45.68 25.70
C VAL A 90 48.01 46.67 25.23
N HIS A 91 47.67 47.95 25.18
CA HIS A 91 48.54 49.04 24.73
C HIS A 91 48.74 50.06 25.86
N SER A 92 49.79 49.89 26.67
CA SER A 92 50.01 50.67 27.90
C SER A 92 50.00 52.20 27.72
N ASP A 93 50.36 52.68 26.53
CA ASP A 93 50.46 54.11 26.18
C ASP A 93 49.17 54.71 25.61
N PHE A 94 48.13 53.90 25.38
CA PHE A 94 46.88 54.37 24.79
C PHE A 94 46.11 55.36 25.70
N GLY A 95 45.56 56.43 25.12
CA GLY A 95 44.62 57.31 25.80
C GLY A 95 45.23 58.20 26.88
N GLN A 96 46.54 58.46 26.86
CA GLN A 96 47.18 59.35 27.84
C GLN A 96 46.59 60.76 27.80
N VAL A 97 46.43 61.32 26.60
CA VAL A 97 45.87 62.67 26.39
C VAL A 97 44.37 62.67 26.66
N LEU A 98 43.64 61.70 26.11
CA LEU A 98 42.20 61.52 26.37
C LEU A 98 41.90 61.40 27.88
N ARG A 99 42.70 60.66 28.66
CA ARG A 99 42.52 60.51 30.11
C ARG A 99 42.72 61.83 30.86
N GLU A 100 43.72 62.62 30.50
CA GLU A 100 43.91 63.96 31.08
C GLU A 100 42.71 64.88 30.79
N HIS A 101 42.17 64.82 29.57
CA HIS A 101 40.95 65.56 29.22
C HIS A 101 39.74 65.09 30.02
N LEU A 102 39.53 63.78 30.15
CA LEU A 102 38.43 63.21 30.94
C LEU A 102 38.52 63.59 32.43
N ILE A 103 39.73 63.59 33.00
CA ILE A 103 39.99 64.03 34.39
C ILE A 103 39.67 65.52 34.55
N ARG A 104 40.19 66.39 33.66
CA ARG A 104 39.93 67.85 33.72
C ARG A 104 38.44 68.17 33.63
N ILE A 105 37.71 67.47 32.77
CA ILE A 105 36.27 67.64 32.61
C ILE A 105 35.53 67.23 33.89
N THR A 106 35.85 66.06 34.45
CA THR A 106 35.22 65.58 35.68
C THR A 106 35.57 66.43 36.91
N GLU A 107 36.72 67.10 36.92
CA GLU A 107 37.15 68.01 37.99
C GLU A 107 36.56 69.42 37.88
N GLN A 108 36.35 69.96 36.68
CA GLN A 108 35.99 71.37 36.49
C GLN A 108 34.48 71.67 36.49
N SER A 109 33.59 70.69 36.24
CA SER A 109 32.13 70.85 36.39
C SER A 109 31.35 69.54 36.25
N PRO A 110 30.56 69.10 37.25
CA PRO A 110 29.72 67.89 37.15
C PRO A 110 28.48 68.01 36.23
N VAL A 111 28.24 69.18 35.59
CA VAL A 111 26.92 69.55 35.01
C VAL A 111 26.96 69.81 33.49
N LEU A 112 28.13 69.77 32.83
CA LEU A 112 28.23 69.94 31.38
C LEU A 112 28.11 68.58 30.67
N SER A 113 27.00 68.37 29.94
CA SER A 113 26.84 67.24 29.03
C SER A 113 27.78 67.42 27.83
N ILE A 114 28.85 66.64 27.75
CA ILE A 114 29.71 66.61 26.57
C ILE A 114 28.98 65.85 25.46
N ASP A 115 29.01 66.42 24.25
CA ASP A 115 28.51 65.73 23.07
C ASP A 115 29.34 64.47 22.81
N SER A 116 28.65 63.33 22.72
CA SER A 116 29.18 62.04 22.26
C SER A 116 30.13 62.17 21.06
N LYS A 117 29.87 63.06 20.09
CA LYS A 117 30.71 63.25 18.90
C LYS A 117 32.12 63.73 19.22
N VAL A 118 32.26 64.65 20.18
CA VAL A 118 33.58 65.15 20.59
C VAL A 118 34.41 64.03 21.22
N LEU A 119 33.77 63.16 22.00
CA LEU A 119 34.43 61.99 22.57
C LEU A 119 34.78 60.96 21.51
N VAL A 120 33.94 60.77 20.48
CA VAL A 120 34.26 59.92 19.32
C VAL A 120 35.54 60.42 18.65
N ASP A 121 35.62 61.72 18.31
CA ASP A 121 36.79 62.30 17.65
C ASP A 121 38.07 62.12 18.46
N TRP A 122 38.01 62.36 19.78
CA TRP A 122 39.17 62.17 20.66
C TRP A 122 39.58 60.69 20.76
N PHE A 123 38.63 59.78 20.91
CA PHE A 123 38.92 58.35 20.99
C PHE A 123 39.48 57.80 19.67
N VAL A 124 38.90 58.22 18.54
CA VAL A 124 39.40 57.87 17.19
C VAL A 124 40.80 58.44 16.98
N GLY A 125 41.08 59.66 17.45
CA GLY A 125 42.41 60.27 17.41
C GLY A 125 43.49 59.43 18.09
N GLU A 126 43.17 58.84 19.25
CA GLU A 126 44.06 57.89 19.95
C GLU A 126 44.20 56.56 19.18
N CYS A 127 43.11 56.03 18.62
CA CYS A 127 43.12 54.82 17.78
C CYS A 127 44.00 54.97 16.53
N VAL A 128 44.06 56.15 15.93
CA VAL A 128 44.93 56.44 14.77
C VAL A 128 46.42 56.31 15.14
N GLN A 129 46.81 56.44 16.40
CA GLN A 129 48.20 56.31 16.85
C GLN A 129 48.65 54.87 17.12
N LEU A 130 47.72 53.90 17.16
CA LEU A 130 48.04 52.48 17.37
C LEU A 130 48.94 51.92 16.26
N GLN A 131 49.99 51.18 16.62
CA GLN A 131 50.95 50.64 15.64
C GLN A 131 50.55 49.27 15.06
N ALA A 132 49.55 48.61 15.64
CA ALA A 132 49.07 47.29 15.22
C ALA A 132 47.54 47.27 15.10
N ASP A 133 47.02 46.28 14.37
CA ASP A 133 45.59 46.01 14.31
C ASP A 133 45.06 45.64 15.70
N HIS A 134 43.88 46.14 16.05
CA HIS A 134 43.30 45.97 17.38
C HIS A 134 41.79 45.75 17.32
N ILE A 135 41.28 44.88 18.20
CA ILE A 135 39.85 44.57 18.29
C ILE A 135 39.28 45.08 19.60
N LEU A 136 38.23 45.89 19.51
CA LEU A 136 37.45 46.38 20.64
C LEU A 136 36.25 45.45 20.85
N VAL A 137 36.22 44.68 21.94
CA VAL A 137 35.11 43.79 22.27
C VAL A 137 34.24 44.40 23.35
N LEU A 138 32.97 44.62 23.05
CA LEU A 138 31.93 45.00 24.00
C LEU A 138 31.04 43.79 24.28
N ASP A 139 31.14 43.23 25.48
CA ASP A 139 30.29 42.12 25.91
C ASP A 139 29.12 42.62 26.77
N HIS A 140 27.97 41.95 26.62
CA HIS A 140 26.70 42.26 27.27
C HIS A 140 26.13 43.64 26.93
N TYR A 141 26.22 44.03 25.66
CA TYR A 141 25.76 45.34 25.19
C TYR A 141 24.27 45.59 25.40
N GLN A 142 23.44 44.55 25.55
CA GLN A 142 22.01 44.68 25.86
C GLN A 142 21.68 45.47 27.15
N ARG A 143 22.69 45.78 27.98
CA ARG A 143 22.55 46.58 29.20
C ARG A 143 22.62 48.09 28.97
N ILE A 144 23.07 48.53 27.79
CA ILE A 144 23.05 49.93 27.38
C ILE A 144 21.67 50.25 26.85
N ASN A 145 21.09 51.37 27.28
CA ASN A 145 19.77 51.78 26.79
C ASN A 145 19.86 52.25 25.34
N ASP A 146 18.93 51.79 24.51
CA ASP A 146 18.82 52.22 23.11
C ASP A 146 18.71 53.76 23.03
N GLY A 147 19.55 54.38 22.21
CA GLY A 147 19.54 55.83 22.02
C GLY A 147 20.08 56.66 23.19
N SER A 148 20.69 56.04 24.21
CA SER A 148 21.50 56.71 25.22
C SER A 148 22.70 57.44 24.61
N ASP A 149 23.36 58.31 25.38
CA ASP A 149 24.59 58.97 24.91
C ASP A 149 25.72 57.96 24.67
N VAL A 150 25.76 56.85 25.43
CA VAL A 150 26.71 55.74 25.22
C VAL A 150 26.40 55.02 23.90
N ASP A 151 25.13 54.72 23.62
CA ASP A 151 24.73 54.06 22.38
C ASP A 151 25.06 54.91 21.14
N ARG A 152 24.82 56.23 21.21
CA ARG A 152 25.23 57.17 20.15
C ARG A 152 26.74 57.29 20.00
N PHE A 153 27.49 57.26 21.10
CA PHE A 153 28.96 57.25 21.08
C PHE A 153 29.50 55.99 20.38
N ILE A 154 28.99 54.80 20.72
CA ILE A 154 29.40 53.55 20.09
C ILE A 154 28.98 53.47 18.63
N GLN A 155 27.78 53.96 18.28
CA GLN A 155 27.34 54.08 16.89
C GLN A 155 28.28 54.99 16.09
N GLY A 156 28.69 56.14 16.66
CA GLY A 156 29.66 57.04 16.04
C GLY A 156 31.06 56.41 15.89
N LEU A 157 31.52 55.62 16.87
CA LEU A 157 32.75 54.85 16.74
C LEU A 157 32.66 53.81 15.60
N ALA A 158 31.54 53.10 15.49
CA ALA A 158 31.36 52.10 14.43
C ALA A 158 31.56 52.69 13.03
N GLU A 159 31.19 53.96 12.82
CA GLU A 159 31.36 54.69 11.56
C GLU A 159 32.76 55.31 11.39
N ALA A 160 33.38 55.80 12.47
CA ALA A 160 34.58 56.65 12.41
C ALA A 160 35.91 55.94 12.73
N LEU A 161 35.89 54.70 13.22
CA LEU A 161 37.11 53.96 13.56
C LEU A 161 38.01 53.75 12.31
N PRO A 162 39.35 53.83 12.47
CA PRO A 162 40.28 53.55 11.37
C PRO A 162 40.27 52.06 11.01
N GLN A 163 40.61 51.70 9.75
CA GLN A 163 40.52 50.31 9.26
C GLN A 163 41.26 49.26 10.11
N LYS A 164 42.31 49.66 10.82
CA LYS A 164 43.11 48.82 11.73
C LYS A 164 42.42 48.51 13.06
N VAL A 165 41.38 49.26 13.44
CA VAL A 165 40.61 49.01 14.67
C VAL A 165 39.24 48.48 14.31
N LYS A 166 38.90 47.29 14.84
CA LYS A 166 37.62 46.63 14.61
C LYS A 166 36.75 46.70 15.86
N LEU A 167 35.44 46.87 15.69
CA LEU A 167 34.49 46.86 16.79
C LEU A 167 33.67 45.57 16.77
N VAL A 168 33.66 44.84 17.88
CA VAL A 168 32.87 43.63 18.08
C VAL A 168 31.88 43.85 19.20
N ILE A 169 30.60 43.63 18.93
CA ILE A 169 29.52 43.80 19.91
C ILE A 169 28.84 42.45 20.14
N LEU A 170 28.86 41.98 21.39
CA LEU A 170 28.11 40.81 21.83
C LEU A 170 26.83 41.27 22.55
N THR A 171 25.67 40.86 22.03
CA THR A 171 24.37 41.27 22.56
C THR A 171 23.34 40.13 22.52
N ARG A 172 22.21 40.30 23.22
CA ARG A 172 21.09 39.34 23.17
C ARG A 172 20.15 39.58 21.98
N SER A 173 19.99 40.82 21.55
CA SER A 173 19.09 41.25 20.48
C SER A 173 19.84 42.03 19.41
N ARG A 174 19.34 42.02 18.18
CA ARG A 174 19.90 42.86 17.11
C ARG A 174 19.75 44.34 17.48
N LEU A 175 20.79 45.15 17.25
CA LEU A 175 20.81 46.57 17.62
C LEU A 175 19.79 47.37 16.79
N LYS A 176 19.23 48.44 17.37
CA LYS A 176 18.23 49.30 16.72
C LYS A 176 18.83 50.45 15.90
N TRP A 177 20.07 50.30 15.46
CA TRP A 177 20.75 51.35 14.69
C TRP A 177 20.18 51.43 13.27
N SER A 178 19.78 52.64 12.85
CA SER A 178 19.11 52.87 11.56
C SER A 178 19.98 52.60 10.33
N ASN A 179 21.30 52.60 10.48
CA ASN A 179 22.28 52.39 9.42
C ASN A 179 22.77 50.93 9.33
N LEU A 180 22.32 50.03 10.21
CA LEU A 180 22.89 48.69 10.33
C LEU A 180 22.65 47.83 9.08
N ASP A 181 21.45 47.84 8.52
CA ASP A 181 21.14 47.13 7.26
C ASP A 181 21.99 47.66 6.08
N LEU A 182 22.28 48.97 6.07
CA LEU A 182 23.14 49.59 5.06
C LEU A 182 24.60 49.16 5.21
N LEU A 183 25.12 49.10 6.44
CA LEU A 183 26.47 48.62 6.74
C LEU A 183 26.63 47.15 6.36
N SER A 184 25.62 46.31 6.65
CA SER A 184 25.61 44.90 6.28
C SER A 184 25.53 44.72 4.76
N ALA A 185 24.72 45.52 4.05
CA ALA A 185 24.63 45.48 2.59
C ALA A 185 25.94 45.91 1.88
N ARG A 186 26.74 46.80 2.50
CA ARG A 186 28.06 47.22 2.01
C ARG A 186 29.18 46.23 2.34
N GLY A 187 28.90 45.20 3.14
CA GLY A 187 29.91 44.27 3.65
C GLY A 187 30.81 44.87 4.72
N GLU A 188 30.40 45.98 5.34
CA GLU A 188 31.14 46.67 6.42
C GLU A 188 30.79 46.11 7.81
N CYS A 189 29.64 45.42 7.93
CA CYS A 189 29.17 44.74 9.13
C CYS A 189 29.10 43.22 8.90
N LEU A 190 29.75 42.45 9.77
CA LEU A 190 29.60 41.00 9.88
C LEU A 190 28.57 40.68 10.97
N GLU A 191 27.41 40.14 10.59
CA GLU A 191 26.39 39.68 11.54
C GLU A 191 26.49 38.16 11.74
N LEU A 192 26.59 37.74 13.00
CA LEU A 192 26.47 36.35 13.42
C LEU A 192 25.24 36.21 14.32
N THR A 193 24.37 35.29 13.93
CA THR A 193 23.04 35.10 14.52
C THR A 193 22.99 33.86 15.42
N THR A 194 21.81 33.55 15.96
CA THR A 194 21.57 32.31 16.70
C THR A 194 21.91 31.08 15.85
N ASP A 195 21.55 31.05 14.57
CA ASP A 195 21.78 29.87 13.69
C ASP A 195 23.28 29.60 13.46
N ASP A 196 24.11 30.65 13.48
CA ASP A 196 25.57 30.51 13.39
C ASP A 196 26.18 29.92 14.67
N LEU A 197 25.52 30.13 15.80
CA LEU A 197 25.99 29.75 17.12
C LEU A 197 25.39 28.44 17.64
N SER A 198 24.22 28.04 17.17
CA SER A 198 23.64 26.72 17.42
C SER A 198 24.59 25.63 16.94
N PHE A 199 24.74 24.57 17.74
CA PHE A 199 25.53 23.42 17.34
C PHE A 199 24.78 22.61 16.28
N THR A 200 25.48 22.17 15.26
CA THR A 200 24.97 21.10 14.39
C THR A 200 24.94 19.77 15.15
N LEU A 201 24.28 18.75 14.60
CA LEU A 201 24.33 17.40 15.18
C LEU A 201 25.79 16.90 15.30
N GLU A 202 26.58 17.06 14.24
CA GLU A 202 28.01 16.71 14.24
C GLU A 202 28.80 17.47 15.32
N GLU A 203 28.54 18.78 15.50
CA GLU A 203 29.18 19.56 16.56
C GLU A 203 28.73 19.13 17.96
N SER A 204 27.47 18.70 18.11
CA SER A 204 26.91 18.20 19.38
C SER A 204 27.51 16.86 19.77
N GLU A 205 27.68 15.95 18.80
CA GLU A 205 28.37 14.67 18.98
C GLU A 205 29.83 14.87 19.37
N ALA A 206 30.54 15.72 18.64
CA ALA A 206 31.93 16.05 18.94
C ALA A 206 32.06 16.69 20.34
N PHE A 207 31.13 17.58 20.71
CA PHE A 207 31.11 18.19 22.04
C PHE A 207 30.98 17.15 23.16
N TYR A 208 30.14 16.12 22.98
CA TYR A 208 29.95 15.07 23.98
C TYR A 208 31.13 14.11 24.08
N SER A 209 31.68 13.71 22.93
CA SER A 209 32.89 12.89 22.84
C SER A 209 34.08 13.60 23.49
N ASP A 210 34.33 14.86 23.12
CA ASP A 210 35.54 15.58 23.56
C ASP A 210 35.46 16.04 25.03
N GLN A 211 34.28 16.48 25.50
CA GLN A 211 34.14 17.05 26.85
C GLN A 211 33.79 16.00 27.92
N TYR A 212 32.98 15.00 27.59
CA TYR A 212 32.43 14.05 28.56
C TYR A 212 32.85 12.59 28.32
N ASP A 213 33.51 12.28 27.19
CA ASP A 213 33.87 10.91 26.79
C ASP A 213 32.62 9.99 26.67
N ILE A 214 31.53 10.53 26.13
CA ILE A 214 30.23 9.86 25.98
C ILE A 214 29.86 9.71 24.51
N THR A 215 29.47 8.50 24.12
CA THR A 215 28.83 8.20 22.82
C THR A 215 27.40 7.72 23.04
N LEU A 216 26.41 8.42 22.46
CA LEU A 216 24.98 8.06 22.53
C LEU A 216 24.55 7.25 21.29
N SER A 217 23.42 6.54 21.40
CA SER A 217 22.79 5.85 20.27
C SER A 217 22.04 6.84 19.35
N ASP A 218 21.79 6.47 18.10
CA ASP A 218 21.03 7.30 17.16
C ASP A 218 19.63 7.68 17.68
N ASP A 219 18.95 6.76 18.37
CA ASP A 219 17.63 7.01 19.00
C ASP A 219 17.73 8.01 20.16
N ASP A 220 18.80 7.92 20.96
CA ASP A 220 19.04 8.86 22.06
C ASP A 220 19.44 10.25 21.54
N TRP A 221 20.22 10.34 20.47
CA TRP A 221 20.54 11.61 19.81
C TRP A 221 19.31 12.27 19.21
N CYS A 222 18.42 11.51 18.54
CA CYS A 222 17.14 12.03 18.08
C CYS A 222 16.35 12.68 19.23
N ARG A 223 16.27 12.02 20.39
CA ARG A 223 15.55 12.56 21.58
C ARG A 223 16.23 13.79 22.19
N VAL A 224 17.56 13.83 22.22
CA VAL A 224 18.31 15.00 22.70
C VAL A 224 18.11 16.18 21.74
N GLU A 225 18.19 15.94 20.44
CA GLU A 225 18.05 16.98 19.41
C GLU A 225 16.63 17.53 19.34
N GLU A 226 15.61 16.68 19.51
CA GLU A 226 14.20 17.09 19.65
C GLU A 226 13.96 18.13 20.76
N VAL A 227 14.83 18.18 21.78
CA VAL A 227 14.67 19.07 22.95
C VAL A 227 15.72 20.18 22.99
N ALA A 228 16.96 19.89 22.65
CA ALA A 228 18.08 20.81 22.77
C ALA A 228 18.29 21.69 21.53
N GLN A 229 17.98 21.21 20.32
CA GLN A 229 18.12 21.92 19.04
C GLN A 229 19.43 22.74 18.93
N GLY A 230 20.57 22.13 19.25
CA GLY A 230 21.88 22.80 19.23
C GLY A 230 22.12 23.86 20.31
N TRP A 231 21.22 24.07 21.28
CA TRP A 231 21.40 25.03 22.38
C TRP A 231 22.45 24.54 23.38
N VAL A 232 23.64 25.17 23.34
CA VAL A 232 24.85 24.75 24.07
C VAL A 232 24.62 24.57 25.58
N MET A 233 23.79 25.41 26.22
CA MET A 233 23.49 25.25 27.65
C MET A 233 22.61 24.03 27.96
N ALA A 234 21.67 23.67 27.09
CA ALA A 234 20.90 22.43 27.23
C ALA A 234 21.82 21.22 27.04
N LEU A 235 22.58 21.19 25.93
CA LEU A 235 23.56 20.14 25.65
C LEU A 235 24.56 19.95 26.80
N ARG A 236 25.07 21.05 27.37
CA ARG A 236 25.95 20.97 28.54
C ARG A 236 25.25 20.35 29.74
N THR A 237 24.03 20.77 30.04
CA THR A 237 23.30 20.29 31.21
C THR A 237 22.94 18.80 31.07
N PHE A 238 22.55 18.37 29.87
CA PHE A 238 22.35 16.96 29.57
C PHE A 238 23.63 16.14 29.69
N GLY A 239 24.74 16.59 29.11
CA GLY A 239 26.04 15.91 29.27
C GLY A 239 26.46 15.75 30.73
N GLU A 240 26.28 16.80 31.56
CA GLU A 240 26.55 16.74 33.00
C GLU A 240 25.65 15.72 33.74
N MET A 241 24.39 15.56 33.33
CA MET A 241 23.44 14.60 33.91
C MET A 241 23.77 13.16 33.51
N VAL A 242 24.06 12.91 32.24
CA VAL A 242 24.45 11.59 31.74
C VAL A 242 25.78 11.13 32.37
N THR A 243 26.75 12.04 32.54
CA THR A 243 28.01 11.74 33.23
C THR A 243 27.81 11.29 34.68
N ARG A 244 26.70 11.68 35.32
CA ARG A 244 26.33 11.27 36.69
C ARG A 244 25.59 9.93 36.73
N GLY A 245 25.49 9.22 35.61
CA GLY A 245 24.88 7.89 35.52
C GLY A 245 23.36 7.89 35.27
N GLN A 246 22.77 9.03 34.91
CA GLN A 246 21.36 9.09 34.49
C GLN A 246 21.20 8.66 33.03
N THR A 247 20.11 7.97 32.72
CA THR A 247 19.76 7.69 31.31
C THR A 247 19.29 8.97 30.62
N VAL A 248 19.34 9.01 29.29
CA VAL A 248 18.83 10.14 28.50
C VAL A 248 17.34 10.38 28.78
N SER A 249 16.54 9.32 28.90
CA SER A 249 15.12 9.42 29.25
C SER A 249 14.87 10.01 30.64
N ASP A 250 15.68 9.67 31.64
CA ASP A 250 15.56 10.23 32.99
C ASP A 250 16.01 11.70 33.02
N SER A 251 17.09 12.02 32.30
CA SER A 251 17.60 13.39 32.16
C SER A 251 16.58 14.32 31.48
N LEU A 252 15.83 13.79 30.50
CA LEU A 252 14.73 14.51 29.83
C LEU A 252 13.50 14.72 30.73
N ARG A 253 13.35 13.94 31.81
CA ARG A 253 12.31 14.16 32.82
C ARG A 253 12.74 15.19 33.87
N GLU A 254 14.03 15.29 34.17
CA GLU A 254 14.60 16.24 35.16
C GLU A 254 14.97 17.62 34.58
N LEU A 255 14.24 18.11 33.59
CA LEU A 255 14.47 19.41 32.94
C LEU A 255 14.21 20.64 33.83
N SER A 256 13.76 20.46 35.07
CA SER A 256 13.40 21.53 36.00
C SER A 256 14.53 22.55 36.19
N ARG A 257 15.79 22.11 36.18
CA ARG A 257 16.96 22.98 36.28
C ARG A 257 17.14 23.90 35.07
N LEU A 258 16.89 23.39 33.86
CA LEU A 258 16.94 24.18 32.63
C LEU A 258 15.77 25.15 32.54
N LEU A 259 14.57 24.71 32.92
CA LEU A 259 13.38 25.56 32.97
C LEU A 259 13.54 26.71 33.99
N HIS A 260 14.09 26.42 35.17
CA HIS A 260 14.41 27.45 36.17
C HIS A 260 15.45 28.46 35.64
N LEU A 261 16.45 27.99 34.89
CA LEU A 261 17.43 28.89 34.28
C LEU A 261 16.78 29.83 33.25
N LEU A 262 15.93 29.30 32.37
CA LEU A 262 15.13 30.12 31.45
C LEU A 262 14.20 31.07 32.19
N GLU A 263 13.65 30.65 33.33
CA GLU A 263 12.80 31.50 34.16
C GLU A 263 13.57 32.72 34.70
N VAL A 264 14.73 32.51 35.33
CA VAL A 264 15.51 33.60 35.93
C VAL A 264 16.20 34.49 34.88
N GLU A 265 16.70 33.91 33.80
CA GLU A 265 17.51 34.64 32.81
C GLU A 265 16.68 35.35 31.73
N VAL A 266 15.47 34.86 31.47
CA VAL A 266 14.62 35.33 30.37
C VAL A 266 13.28 35.80 30.93
N TRP A 267 12.52 34.91 31.57
CA TRP A 267 11.14 35.19 31.98
C TRP A 267 11.01 36.39 32.93
N THR A 268 11.81 36.46 34.00
CA THR A 268 11.72 37.54 35.00
C THR A 268 12.14 38.92 34.49
N GLN A 269 12.82 38.98 33.34
CA GLN A 269 13.27 40.23 32.73
C GLN A 269 12.24 40.83 31.76
N LEU A 270 11.20 40.08 31.42
CA LEU A 270 10.14 40.52 30.52
C LEU A 270 9.12 41.39 31.26
N ASP A 271 8.55 42.36 30.56
CA ASP A 271 7.42 43.13 31.09
C ASP A 271 6.13 42.30 31.14
N ALA A 272 5.13 42.81 31.85
CA ALA A 272 3.86 42.10 32.06
C ALA A 272 3.09 41.84 30.75
N SER A 273 3.24 42.74 29.75
CA SER A 273 2.55 42.63 28.46
C SER A 273 3.14 41.50 27.62
N MET A 274 4.47 41.41 27.52
CA MET A 274 5.18 40.35 26.80
C MET A 274 5.02 39.00 27.49
N GLN A 275 5.09 38.93 28.82
CA GLN A 275 4.82 37.71 29.57
C GLN A 275 3.42 37.17 29.26
N ARG A 276 2.41 38.06 29.26
CA ARG A 276 1.04 37.70 28.90
C ARG A 276 0.95 37.16 27.48
N PHE A 277 1.52 37.86 26.49
CA PHE A 277 1.51 37.41 25.11
C PHE A 277 2.14 36.02 24.96
N LEU A 278 3.33 35.78 25.51
CA LEU A 278 4.02 34.49 25.38
C LEU A 278 3.27 33.34 26.07
N MET A 279 2.61 33.60 27.21
CA MET A 279 1.74 32.61 27.84
C MET A 279 0.56 32.26 26.94
N GLU A 280 -0.14 33.25 26.38
CA GLU A 280 -1.28 32.99 25.50
C GLU A 280 -0.81 32.30 24.19
N ALA A 281 0.35 32.68 23.64
CA ALA A 281 0.95 32.06 22.46
C ALA A 281 1.42 30.61 22.68
N ALA A 282 1.58 30.17 23.93
CA ALA A 282 1.96 28.79 24.27
C ALA A 282 0.95 27.72 23.82
N VAL A 283 -0.27 28.12 23.44
CA VAL A 283 -1.24 27.19 22.82
C VAL A 283 -0.86 26.82 21.39
N LEU A 284 0.01 27.61 20.76
CA LEU A 284 0.43 27.46 19.38
C LEU A 284 1.75 26.68 19.35
N GLU A 285 1.77 25.55 18.64
CA GLU A 285 2.99 24.73 18.50
C GLU A 285 3.73 25.10 17.21
N GLN A 286 3.09 24.85 16.07
CA GLN A 286 3.50 25.32 14.75
C GLN A 286 2.34 26.15 14.18
N PHE A 287 2.62 27.42 13.86
CA PHE A 287 1.58 28.38 13.55
C PHE A 287 2.02 29.42 12.52
N ASP A 288 1.05 29.96 11.80
CA ASP A 288 1.23 31.10 10.90
C ASP A 288 0.74 32.41 11.55
N LEU A 289 0.90 33.53 10.84
CA LEU A 289 0.40 34.83 11.33
C LEU A 289 -1.12 34.84 11.52
N GLU A 290 -1.87 34.06 10.73
CA GLU A 290 -3.33 34.03 10.81
C GLU A 290 -3.81 33.27 12.05
N ASP A 291 -3.18 32.14 12.36
CA ASP A 291 -3.39 31.39 13.60
C ASP A 291 -3.19 32.29 14.82
N CYS A 292 -2.11 33.07 14.83
CA CYS A 292 -1.79 34.02 15.90
C CYS A 292 -2.88 35.10 16.03
N LYS A 293 -3.28 35.73 14.92
CA LYS A 293 -4.33 36.77 14.90
C LYS A 293 -5.69 36.27 15.36
N GLN A 294 -6.12 35.12 14.87
CA GLN A 294 -7.47 34.60 15.13
C GLN A 294 -7.61 34.08 16.57
N ILE A 295 -6.53 33.56 17.15
CA ILE A 295 -6.55 32.99 18.51
C ILE A 295 -6.23 34.06 19.57
N LEU A 296 -5.24 34.92 19.32
CA LEU A 296 -4.73 35.88 20.31
C LEU A 296 -5.20 37.33 20.07
N GLY A 297 -5.66 37.67 18.86
CA GLY A 297 -6.14 39.00 18.45
C GLY A 297 -5.12 39.82 17.65
N GLU A 298 -5.55 40.82 16.88
CA GLU A 298 -4.66 41.56 15.95
C GLU A 298 -3.46 42.26 16.62
N GLY A 299 -3.65 42.77 17.85
CA GLY A 299 -2.58 43.45 18.60
C GLY A 299 -1.41 42.54 19.02
N CYS A 300 -1.52 41.22 18.84
CA CYS A 300 -0.46 40.27 19.22
C CYS A 300 0.73 40.28 18.23
N ILE A 301 0.53 40.75 17.00
CA ILE A 301 1.55 40.69 15.94
C ILE A 301 2.77 41.55 16.31
N GLU A 302 2.54 42.71 16.94
CA GLU A 302 3.63 43.58 17.40
C GLU A 302 4.50 42.87 18.43
N TYR A 303 3.87 42.14 19.37
CA TYR A 303 4.58 41.33 20.37
C TYR A 303 5.29 40.12 19.76
N LEU A 304 4.74 39.50 18.71
CA LEU A 304 5.40 38.40 17.99
C LEU A 304 6.70 38.89 17.32
N TYR A 305 6.65 40.02 16.62
CA TYR A 305 7.85 40.62 16.01
C TYR A 305 8.85 41.11 17.05
N GLU A 306 8.37 41.64 18.18
CA GLU A 306 9.24 42.01 19.28
C GLU A 306 9.91 40.78 19.92
N ALA A 307 9.19 39.67 20.11
CA ALA A 307 9.74 38.42 20.60
C ALA A 307 10.81 37.85 19.64
N GLN A 308 10.57 37.94 18.33
CA GLN A 308 11.57 37.60 17.30
C GLN A 308 12.82 38.48 17.41
N ARG A 309 12.64 39.80 17.47
CA ARG A 309 13.76 40.77 17.56
C ARG A 309 14.60 40.56 18.82
N CYS A 310 13.95 40.23 19.94
CA CYS A 310 14.58 39.99 21.22
C CYS A 310 15.16 38.57 21.36
N ASN A 311 15.09 37.73 20.31
CA ASN A 311 15.52 36.34 20.31
C ASN A 311 14.93 35.52 21.47
N LEU A 312 13.63 35.68 21.74
CA LEU A 312 12.90 34.95 22.80
C LEU A 312 12.56 33.51 22.37
N PHE A 313 13.58 32.77 21.92
CA PHE A 313 13.48 31.35 21.54
C PHE A 313 12.36 31.07 20.53
N LEU A 314 12.15 31.99 19.59
CA LEU A 314 11.18 31.88 18.51
C LEU A 314 11.92 31.57 17.20
N HIS A 315 11.60 30.44 16.58
CA HIS A 315 12.14 30.03 15.29
C HIS A 315 11.16 30.39 14.17
N VAL A 316 11.71 30.98 13.10
CA VAL A 316 10.97 31.32 11.89
C VAL A 316 11.42 30.38 10.78
N GLN A 317 10.52 29.50 10.34
CA GLN A 317 10.75 28.57 9.24
C GLN A 317 10.43 29.23 7.88
N ALA A 318 10.84 28.58 6.79
CA ALA A 318 10.53 29.03 5.44
C ALA A 318 9.00 29.20 5.24
N GLY A 319 8.58 30.35 4.70
CA GLY A 319 7.16 30.64 4.48
C GLY A 319 6.42 31.21 5.70
N SER A 320 7.11 31.92 6.59
CA SER A 320 6.51 32.68 7.71
C SER A 320 5.76 31.80 8.72
N HIS A 321 6.23 30.57 8.94
CA HIS A 321 5.76 29.71 10.02
C HIS A 321 6.63 29.89 11.25
N TYR A 322 5.98 29.94 12.41
CA TYR A 322 6.60 30.19 13.70
C TYR A 322 6.49 28.95 14.58
N SER A 323 7.52 28.74 15.40
CA SER A 323 7.51 27.75 16.47
C SER A 323 8.42 28.21 17.60
N PHE A 324 8.01 27.99 18.84
CA PHE A 324 8.89 28.22 19.98
C PHE A 324 9.85 27.04 20.14
N HIS A 325 11.06 27.31 20.61
CA HIS A 325 12.00 26.28 21.00
C HIS A 325 11.35 25.33 22.02
N PRO A 326 11.47 24.00 21.91
CA PRO A 326 10.74 23.02 22.71
C PRO A 326 10.81 23.23 24.23
N LEU A 327 12.00 23.55 24.77
CA LEU A 327 12.17 23.88 26.19
C LEU A 327 11.43 25.16 26.61
N PHE A 328 11.42 26.17 25.73
CA PHE A 328 10.72 27.42 26.00
C PHE A 328 9.21 27.21 25.91
N GLN A 329 8.73 26.46 24.91
CA GLN A 329 7.34 26.03 24.80
C GLN A 329 6.87 25.34 26.08
N ARG A 330 7.65 24.40 26.62
CA ARG A 330 7.34 23.71 27.88
C ARG A 330 7.25 24.67 29.08
N LEU A 331 8.18 25.63 29.21
CA LEU A 331 8.11 26.67 30.24
C LEU A 331 6.81 27.48 30.10
N LEU A 332 6.52 27.98 28.89
CA LEU A 332 5.34 28.79 28.62
C LEU A 332 4.04 28.01 28.87
N SER A 333 3.95 26.75 28.43
CA SER A 333 2.79 25.90 28.72
C SER A 333 2.60 25.67 30.22
N SER A 334 3.68 25.50 31.00
CA SER A 334 3.62 25.41 32.45
C SER A 334 3.11 26.70 33.10
N LYS A 335 3.57 27.87 32.62
CA LYS A 335 3.09 29.18 33.09
C LYS A 335 1.64 29.45 32.73
N LEU A 336 1.22 29.06 31.51
CA LEU A 336 -0.18 29.14 31.09
C LEU A 336 -1.07 28.24 31.94
N ALA A 337 -0.66 26.98 32.20
CA ALA A 337 -1.40 26.03 33.03
C ALA A 337 -1.58 26.52 34.48
N ALA A 338 -0.65 27.32 35.00
CA ALA A 338 -0.80 27.95 36.32
C ALA A 338 -1.91 29.04 36.35
N HIS A 339 -2.33 29.56 35.18
CA HIS A 339 -3.37 30.59 35.05
C HIS A 339 -4.65 30.00 34.44
N GLN A 340 -5.44 29.30 35.27
CA GLN A 340 -6.60 28.51 34.83
C GLN A 340 -7.57 29.26 33.89
N ALA A 341 -7.91 30.52 34.19
CA ALA A 341 -8.85 31.30 33.38
C ALA A 341 -8.29 31.62 31.98
N MET A 342 -6.99 31.91 31.89
CA MET A 342 -6.30 32.17 30.61
C MET A 342 -6.13 30.87 29.82
N TYR A 343 -5.70 29.79 30.49
CA TYR A 343 -5.57 28.46 29.91
C TYR A 343 -6.86 27.99 29.24
N MET A 344 -8.00 28.13 29.93
CA MET A 344 -9.30 27.76 29.35
C MET A 344 -9.68 28.62 28.14
N ASN A 345 -9.59 29.95 28.27
CA ASN A 345 -10.00 30.89 27.22
C ASN A 345 -9.22 30.67 25.92
N VAL A 346 -7.90 30.56 26.02
CA VAL A 346 -7.02 30.43 24.86
C VAL A 346 -7.22 29.08 24.14
N ASN A 347 -7.35 27.97 24.89
CA ASN A 347 -7.63 26.66 24.29
C ASN A 347 -9.02 26.62 23.61
N GLN A 348 -10.03 27.30 24.16
CA GLN A 348 -11.34 27.43 23.52
C GLN A 348 -11.28 28.20 22.19
N LYS A 349 -10.58 29.35 22.18
CA LYS A 349 -10.38 30.12 20.94
C LYS A 349 -9.62 29.32 19.89
N ALA A 350 -8.56 28.61 20.30
CA ALA A 350 -7.80 27.73 19.43
C ALA A 350 -8.67 26.61 18.84
N ALA A 351 -9.48 25.94 19.66
CA ALA A 351 -10.42 24.92 19.20
C ALA A 351 -11.40 25.47 18.14
N GLY A 352 -12.00 26.63 18.41
CA GLY A 352 -12.93 27.29 17.47
C GLY A 352 -12.29 27.72 16.16
N TRP A 353 -11.05 28.20 16.20
CA TRP A 353 -10.30 28.52 14.99
C TRP A 353 -9.93 27.28 14.17
N TYR A 354 -9.35 26.25 14.78
CA TYR A 354 -8.97 25.03 14.05
C TYR A 354 -10.17 24.33 13.43
N ARG A 355 -11.34 24.38 14.09
CA ARG A 355 -12.59 23.91 13.49
C ARG A 355 -12.95 24.67 12.21
N ARG A 356 -12.85 26.00 12.21
CA ARG A 356 -13.12 26.84 11.03
C ARG A 356 -12.10 26.62 9.91
N LYS A 357 -10.84 26.34 10.26
CA LYS A 357 -9.75 25.99 9.31
C LYS A 357 -9.93 24.59 8.71
N GLY A 358 -10.80 23.75 9.29
CA GLY A 358 -11.07 22.38 8.85
C GLY A 358 -10.19 21.31 9.49
N ASP A 359 -9.40 21.65 10.51
CA ASP A 359 -8.52 20.73 11.24
C ASP A 359 -9.20 20.22 12.52
N GLU A 360 -10.05 19.20 12.36
CA GLU A 360 -10.83 18.61 13.46
C GLU A 360 -9.95 17.95 14.52
N ALA A 361 -8.84 17.33 14.11
CA ALA A 361 -7.93 16.67 15.04
C ALA A 361 -7.35 17.67 16.06
N LYS A 362 -6.87 18.82 15.59
CA LYS A 362 -6.39 19.90 16.48
C LYS A 362 -7.53 20.50 17.31
N ALA A 363 -8.71 20.72 16.70
CA ALA A 363 -9.85 21.28 17.42
C ALA A 363 -10.28 20.39 18.59
N PHE A 364 -10.44 19.08 18.36
CA PHE A 364 -10.83 18.10 19.36
C PHE A 364 -9.74 17.92 20.43
N GLY A 365 -8.46 17.91 20.01
CA GLY A 365 -7.30 17.93 20.91
C GLY A 365 -7.36 19.08 21.93
N ARG A 366 -7.65 20.30 21.49
CA ARG A 366 -7.73 21.48 22.37
C ARG A 366 -8.90 21.40 23.35
N LEU A 367 -10.09 20.96 22.92
CA LEU A 367 -11.24 20.79 23.82
C LEU A 367 -11.00 19.71 24.89
N ARG A 368 -10.33 18.63 24.51
CA ARG A 368 -9.95 17.55 25.44
C ARG A 368 -9.03 18.05 26.55
N LEU A 369 -8.04 18.89 26.22
CA LEU A 369 -7.09 19.43 27.20
C LEU A 369 -7.77 20.27 28.29
N VAL A 370 -8.86 20.96 27.96
CA VAL A 370 -9.66 21.75 28.91
C VAL A 370 -10.88 21.01 29.44
N GLU A 371 -10.98 19.70 29.19
CA GLU A 371 -12.08 18.83 29.63
C GLU A 371 -13.48 19.35 29.24
N GLN A 372 -13.60 20.04 28.09
CA GLN A 372 -14.88 20.53 27.55
C GLN A 372 -15.59 19.44 26.78
N TRP A 373 -15.96 18.38 27.50
CA TRP A 373 -16.52 17.17 26.94
C TRP A 373 -17.88 17.41 26.27
N GLU A 374 -18.71 18.31 26.79
CA GLU A 374 -20.01 18.66 26.20
C GLU A 374 -19.87 19.22 24.78
N VAL A 375 -19.01 20.24 24.61
CA VAL A 375 -18.73 20.87 23.31
C VAL A 375 -18.05 19.89 22.36
N LEU A 376 -17.10 19.09 22.87
CA LEU A 376 -16.42 18.07 22.10
C LEU A 376 -17.41 17.02 21.57
N GLY A 377 -18.31 16.54 22.43
CA GLY A 377 -19.34 15.57 22.08
C GLY A 377 -20.29 16.12 21.02
N GLU A 378 -20.74 17.37 21.15
CA GLU A 378 -21.60 18.03 20.16
C GLU A 378 -20.91 18.14 18.79
N TRP A 379 -19.66 18.63 18.77
CA TRP A 379 -18.92 18.82 17.53
C TRP A 379 -18.56 17.51 16.85
N LEU A 380 -18.17 16.50 17.64
CA LEU A 380 -17.93 15.15 17.14
C LEU A 380 -19.20 14.58 16.54
N CYS A 381 -20.35 14.70 17.23
CA CYS A 381 -21.63 14.21 16.75
C CYS A 381 -22.04 14.85 15.41
N GLN A 382 -21.83 16.16 15.26
CA GLN A 382 -22.09 16.88 13.99
C GLN A 382 -21.15 16.43 12.86
N ALA A 383 -19.92 16.02 13.17
CA ALA A 383 -18.95 15.55 12.19
C ALA A 383 -19.07 14.05 11.85
N SER A 384 -19.70 13.25 12.72
CA SER A 384 -19.71 11.78 12.65
C SER A 384 -20.19 11.23 11.31
N GLU A 385 -21.31 11.72 10.76
CA GLU A 385 -21.84 11.23 9.47
C GLU A 385 -20.82 11.44 8.34
N ARG A 386 -20.26 12.64 8.25
CA ARG A 386 -19.27 13.00 7.22
C ARG A 386 -17.97 12.20 7.38
N LEU A 387 -17.51 12.01 8.62
CA LEU A 387 -16.31 11.22 8.92
C LEU A 387 -16.50 9.74 8.61
N LEU A 388 -17.68 9.18 8.93
CA LEU A 388 -18.05 7.82 8.59
C LEU A 388 -18.07 7.63 7.07
N GLN A 389 -18.77 8.50 6.32
CA GLN A 389 -18.83 8.44 4.86
C GLN A 389 -17.46 8.64 4.18
N ALA A 390 -16.56 9.41 4.80
CA ALA A 390 -15.18 9.59 4.35
C ALA A 390 -14.25 8.42 4.72
N GLY A 391 -14.74 7.37 5.40
CA GLY A 391 -13.96 6.21 5.81
C GLY A 391 -12.97 6.47 6.93
N LYS A 392 -13.12 7.57 7.68
CA LYS A 392 -12.23 7.94 8.83
C LYS A 392 -12.59 7.15 10.09
N LEU A 393 -12.69 5.82 9.95
CA LEU A 393 -13.18 4.91 10.99
C LEU A 393 -12.33 4.96 12.26
N ASP A 394 -11.00 4.92 12.13
CA ASP A 394 -10.10 4.92 13.30
C ASP A 394 -10.18 6.22 14.08
N PHE A 395 -10.18 7.35 13.37
CA PHE A 395 -10.32 8.67 13.98
C PHE A 395 -11.64 8.79 14.74
N LEU A 396 -12.75 8.37 14.11
CA LEU A 396 -14.07 8.42 14.74
C LEU A 396 -14.15 7.47 15.95
N TYR A 397 -13.61 6.24 15.84
CA TYR A 397 -13.60 5.28 16.93
C TYR A 397 -12.80 5.78 18.14
N GLU A 398 -11.60 6.32 17.89
CA GLU A 398 -10.71 6.83 18.93
C GLU A 398 -11.39 7.95 19.73
N TRP A 399 -11.91 8.96 19.04
CA TRP A 399 -12.54 10.11 19.69
C TRP A 399 -13.84 9.76 20.41
N ILE A 400 -14.68 8.89 19.85
CA ILE A 400 -15.89 8.45 20.57
C ILE A 400 -15.51 7.65 21.82
N THR A 401 -14.52 6.75 21.73
CA THR A 401 -14.12 5.91 22.87
C THR A 401 -13.53 6.72 24.02
N LEU A 402 -12.87 7.85 23.72
CA LEU A 402 -12.30 8.76 24.72
C LEU A 402 -13.35 9.56 25.50
N LEU A 403 -14.57 9.72 24.98
CA LEU A 403 -15.60 10.52 25.63
C LEU A 403 -16.16 9.83 26.89
N PRO A 404 -16.44 10.59 27.98
CA PRO A 404 -17.16 10.09 29.13
C PRO A 404 -18.55 9.54 28.77
N GLU A 405 -18.98 8.48 29.45
CA GLU A 405 -20.22 7.76 29.11
C GLU A 405 -21.49 8.60 29.31
N ASN A 406 -21.48 9.55 30.26
CA ASN A 406 -22.58 10.50 30.45
C ASN A 406 -22.76 11.41 29.23
N ILE A 407 -21.67 11.84 28.60
CA ILE A 407 -21.70 12.70 27.41
C ILE A 407 -22.20 11.92 26.20
N LYS A 408 -21.81 10.65 26.07
CA LYS A 408 -22.38 9.78 25.03
C LYS A 408 -23.88 9.57 25.21
N CYS A 409 -24.35 9.38 26.44
CA CYS A 409 -25.80 9.29 26.72
C CYS A 409 -26.53 10.60 26.41
N GLU A 410 -25.92 11.75 26.73
CA GLU A 410 -26.47 13.08 26.41
C GLU A 410 -26.54 13.31 24.90
N GLN A 411 -25.44 13.08 24.19
CA GLN A 411 -25.33 13.10 22.73
C GLN A 411 -25.53 11.69 22.16
N HIS A 412 -26.69 11.08 22.46
CA HIS A 412 -26.99 9.66 22.19
C HIS A 412 -26.67 9.16 20.77
N TRP A 413 -26.72 10.00 19.73
CA TRP A 413 -26.31 9.64 18.36
C TRP A 413 -24.83 9.23 18.25
N LEU A 414 -23.95 9.64 19.17
CA LEU A 414 -22.58 9.12 19.25
C LEU A 414 -22.54 7.61 19.50
N LEU A 415 -23.50 7.06 20.27
CA LEU A 415 -23.62 5.61 20.49
C LEU A 415 -24.00 4.88 19.20
N PHE A 416 -24.87 5.48 18.37
CA PHE A 416 -25.19 4.95 17.04
C PHE A 416 -23.95 4.91 16.14
N TYR A 417 -23.19 6.01 16.08
CA TYR A 417 -21.97 6.08 15.27
C TYR A 417 -20.87 5.16 15.78
N GLN A 418 -20.76 4.96 17.10
CA GLN A 418 -19.90 3.93 17.68
C GLN A 418 -20.28 2.54 17.15
N GLY A 419 -21.58 2.23 17.17
CA GLY A 419 -22.11 0.97 16.62
C GLY A 419 -21.81 0.78 15.13
N GLU A 420 -21.96 1.83 14.31
CA GLU A 420 -21.61 1.77 12.88
C GLU A 420 -20.12 1.49 12.66
N VAL A 421 -19.23 2.20 13.36
CA VAL A 421 -17.78 1.99 13.22
C VAL A 421 -17.38 0.60 13.70
N GLU A 422 -17.94 0.12 14.81
CA GLU A 422 -17.72 -1.23 15.31
C GLU A 422 -18.22 -2.28 14.31
N ARG A 423 -19.36 -2.06 13.65
CA ARG A 423 -19.89 -2.93 12.59
C ARG A 423 -18.95 -2.99 11.38
N TYR A 424 -18.46 -1.84 10.89
CA TYR A 424 -17.51 -1.80 9.78
C TYR A 424 -16.17 -2.47 10.10
N ARG A 425 -15.75 -2.44 11.37
CA ARG A 425 -14.56 -3.15 11.87
C ARG A 425 -14.84 -4.62 12.25
N CYS A 426 -16.03 -5.13 11.95
CA CYS A 426 -16.48 -6.49 12.27
C CYS A 426 -16.49 -6.85 13.78
N LEU A 427 -16.56 -5.84 14.66
CA LEU A 427 -16.69 -6.00 16.12
C LEU A 427 -18.17 -6.14 16.53
N TYR A 428 -18.87 -7.12 15.94
CA TYR A 428 -20.34 -7.21 16.00
C TYR A 428 -20.93 -7.26 17.41
N ALA A 429 -20.27 -7.94 18.36
CA ALA A 429 -20.73 -8.00 19.74
C ALA A 429 -20.71 -6.61 20.42
N LYS A 430 -19.68 -5.80 20.13
CA LYS A 430 -19.61 -4.42 20.62
C LYS A 430 -20.65 -3.55 19.93
N ALA A 431 -20.78 -3.70 18.60
CA ALA A 431 -21.78 -2.97 17.82
C ALA A 431 -23.20 -3.19 18.35
N PHE A 432 -23.57 -4.44 18.67
CA PHE A 432 -24.85 -4.74 19.31
C PHE A 432 -25.03 -4.02 20.64
N SER A 433 -24.03 -4.07 21.52
CA SER A 433 -24.07 -3.38 22.81
C SER A 433 -24.25 -1.86 22.64
N SER A 434 -23.55 -1.26 21.67
CA SER A 434 -23.64 0.17 21.35
C SER A 434 -25.04 0.53 20.83
N TYR A 435 -25.63 -0.27 19.93
CA TYR A 435 -26.99 -0.03 19.45
C TYR A 435 -28.07 -0.26 20.53
N GLU A 436 -27.90 -1.25 21.43
CA GLU A 436 -28.84 -1.45 22.55
C GLU A 436 -28.85 -0.25 23.50
N GLN A 437 -27.67 0.30 23.81
CA GLN A 437 -27.57 1.52 24.61
C GLN A 437 -28.19 2.71 23.88
N PHE A 438 -27.93 2.86 22.57
CA PHE A 438 -28.55 3.90 21.74
C PHE A 438 -30.08 3.81 21.76
N LEU A 439 -30.65 2.64 21.50
CA LEU A 439 -32.09 2.40 21.49
C LEU A 439 -32.72 2.77 22.83
N LYS A 440 -32.10 2.38 23.95
CA LYS A 440 -32.57 2.76 25.30
C LYS A 440 -32.61 4.28 25.50
N GLN A 441 -31.61 5.00 24.99
CA GLN A 441 -31.58 6.47 25.07
C GLN A 441 -32.63 7.11 24.15
N CYS A 442 -32.85 6.57 22.94
CA CYS A 442 -33.91 7.04 22.04
C CYS A 442 -35.30 6.86 22.65
N GLU A 443 -35.56 5.74 23.33
CA GLU A 443 -36.83 5.52 24.04
C GLU A 443 -37.04 6.57 25.14
N GLN A 444 -35.99 6.86 25.94
CA GLN A 444 -36.05 7.87 27.00
C GLN A 444 -36.26 9.29 26.47
N LYS A 445 -35.67 9.60 25.31
CA LYS A 445 -35.73 10.93 24.67
C LYS A 445 -36.88 11.08 23.66
N GLN A 446 -37.68 10.03 23.46
CA GLN A 446 -38.75 9.96 22.46
C GLN A 446 -38.29 10.25 21.02
N ASP A 447 -37.05 9.87 20.68
CA ASP A 447 -36.50 10.01 19.32
C ASP A 447 -36.93 8.83 18.43
N GLN A 448 -38.04 8.99 17.71
CA GLN A 448 -38.57 7.95 16.82
C GLN A 448 -37.65 7.63 15.63
N ILE A 449 -36.92 8.62 15.11
CA ILE A 449 -35.98 8.42 14.00
C ILE A 449 -34.81 7.59 14.51
N GLY A 450 -34.26 7.95 15.67
CA GLY A 450 -33.21 7.19 16.35
C GLY A 450 -33.62 5.74 16.61
N LEU A 451 -34.86 5.49 17.06
CA LEU A 451 -35.35 4.11 17.23
C LEU A 451 -35.31 3.31 15.93
N CYS A 452 -35.78 3.88 14.82
CA CYS A 452 -35.76 3.23 13.52
C CYS A 452 -34.32 2.96 13.06
N ARG A 453 -33.42 3.93 13.21
CA ARG A 453 -32.00 3.81 12.84
C ARG A 453 -31.25 2.80 13.69
N GLY A 454 -31.53 2.73 14.99
CA GLY A 454 -30.93 1.74 15.88
C GLY A 454 -31.35 0.31 15.53
N LEU A 455 -32.64 0.10 15.23
CA LEU A 455 -33.17 -1.19 14.76
C LEU A 455 -32.58 -1.58 13.40
N GLU A 456 -32.45 -0.61 12.48
CA GLU A 456 -31.77 -0.79 11.20
C GLU A 456 -30.31 -1.21 11.41
N GLY A 457 -29.58 -0.53 12.30
CA GLY A 457 -28.20 -0.85 12.66
C GLY A 457 -28.05 -2.29 13.19
N GLN A 458 -28.88 -2.69 14.15
CA GLN A 458 -28.92 -4.07 14.65
C GLN A 458 -29.27 -5.09 13.55
N ALA A 459 -30.23 -4.75 12.68
CA ALA A 459 -30.57 -5.60 11.55
C ALA A 459 -29.39 -5.77 10.58
N ARG A 460 -28.66 -4.70 10.27
CA ARG A 460 -27.44 -4.74 9.46
C ARG A 460 -26.35 -5.61 10.10
N VAL A 461 -26.16 -5.52 11.42
CA VAL A 461 -25.25 -6.43 12.13
C VAL A 461 -25.71 -7.87 11.95
N HIS A 462 -27.00 -8.18 12.11
CA HIS A 462 -27.51 -9.53 11.86
C HIS A 462 -27.42 -9.97 10.39
N LEU A 463 -27.48 -9.06 9.42
CA LEU A 463 -27.24 -9.36 8.00
C LEU A 463 -25.77 -9.71 7.76
N ASP A 464 -24.87 -8.96 8.38
CA ASP A 464 -23.42 -9.16 8.29
C ASP A 464 -23.00 -10.42 9.10
N SER A 465 -23.72 -10.75 10.19
CA SER A 465 -23.50 -11.89 11.09
C SER A 465 -24.47 -13.07 10.89
N VAL A 466 -25.21 -13.09 9.78
CA VAL A 466 -25.89 -14.29 9.27
C VAL A 466 -27.13 -14.77 10.08
N GLN A 467 -27.85 -13.86 10.73
CA GLN A 467 -29.11 -14.13 11.42
C GLN A 467 -30.30 -13.47 10.72
N GLY A 468 -30.55 -13.85 9.46
CA GLY A 468 -31.53 -13.20 8.58
C GLY A 468 -32.97 -13.19 9.09
N VAL A 469 -33.36 -14.09 10.00
CA VAL A 469 -34.69 -14.07 10.64
C VAL A 469 -34.79 -12.91 11.64
N ARG A 470 -33.79 -12.74 12.50
CA ARG A 470 -33.75 -11.63 13.46
C ARG A 470 -33.64 -10.28 12.75
N ALA A 471 -32.83 -10.21 11.69
CA ALA A 471 -32.76 -9.01 10.86
C ALA A 471 -34.14 -8.63 10.29
N GLU A 472 -34.91 -9.62 9.79
CA GLU A 472 -36.24 -9.37 9.26
C GLU A 472 -37.22 -8.85 10.33
N GLU A 473 -37.22 -9.46 11.51
CA GLU A 473 -38.08 -9.03 12.63
C GLU A 473 -37.77 -7.58 13.04
N LEU A 474 -36.48 -7.24 13.14
CA LEU A 474 -36.04 -5.88 13.47
C LEU A 474 -36.42 -4.87 12.38
N LEU A 475 -36.23 -5.19 11.10
CA LEU A 475 -36.61 -4.31 10.00
C LEU A 475 -38.13 -4.11 9.92
N LYS A 476 -38.92 -5.18 10.10
CA LYS A 476 -40.39 -5.07 10.15
C LYS A 476 -40.83 -4.19 11.30
N ARG A 477 -40.18 -4.31 12.47
CA ARG A 477 -40.43 -3.43 13.62
C ARG A 477 -40.02 -1.98 13.32
N ALA A 478 -38.88 -1.76 12.67
CA ALA A 478 -38.45 -0.42 12.24
C ALA A 478 -39.47 0.21 11.27
N ILE A 479 -39.98 -0.54 10.30
CA ILE A 479 -41.00 -0.08 9.36
C ILE A 479 -42.30 0.28 10.07
N GLN A 480 -42.73 -0.51 11.07
CA GLN A 480 -43.92 -0.20 11.87
C GLN A 480 -43.78 1.08 12.71
N LEU A 481 -42.55 1.45 13.08
CA LEU A 481 -42.23 2.63 13.87
C LEU A 481 -41.90 3.86 13.00
N LEU A 482 -41.90 3.74 11.66
CA LEU A 482 -41.63 4.85 10.75
C LEU A 482 -42.62 6.00 11.00
N PRO A 483 -42.13 7.23 11.28
CA PRO A 483 -43.00 8.38 11.38
C PRO A 483 -43.65 8.68 10.01
N PRO A 484 -44.87 9.25 9.96
CA PRO A 484 -45.64 9.38 8.72
C PRO A 484 -44.90 10.07 7.57
N PHE A 485 -44.05 11.05 7.87
CA PHE A 485 -43.27 11.75 6.84
C PHE A 485 -42.10 10.91 6.29
N GLU A 486 -41.55 9.95 7.04
CA GLU A 486 -40.47 9.07 6.56
C GLU A 486 -40.99 7.87 5.76
N GLN A 487 -42.31 7.62 5.76
CA GLN A 487 -42.90 6.52 5.00
C GLN A 487 -42.76 6.69 3.48
N GLU A 488 -42.57 7.93 3.02
CA GLU A 488 -42.35 8.30 1.61
C GLU A 488 -40.99 8.99 1.37
N ASN A 489 -40.12 9.05 2.37
CA ASN A 489 -38.79 9.70 2.30
C ASN A 489 -37.65 8.68 2.50
N GLU A 490 -36.43 9.14 2.76
CA GLU A 490 -35.17 8.41 2.65
C GLU A 490 -35.09 7.09 3.47
N MET A 491 -35.81 6.99 4.60
CA MET A 491 -35.73 5.79 5.46
C MET A 491 -36.53 4.58 4.92
N ALA A 492 -37.74 4.78 4.42
CA ALA A 492 -38.58 3.69 3.92
C ALA A 492 -37.94 2.87 2.78
N PRO A 493 -37.46 3.46 1.66
CA PRO A 493 -36.84 2.72 0.57
C PRO A 493 -35.58 1.98 1.06
N ARG A 494 -34.79 2.58 1.96
CA ARG A 494 -33.63 1.93 2.56
C ARG A 494 -33.99 0.66 3.34
N LEU A 495 -35.03 0.70 4.17
CA LEU A 495 -35.50 -0.48 4.91
C LEU A 495 -36.07 -1.55 3.97
N TYR A 496 -36.78 -1.14 2.91
CA TYR A 496 -37.28 -2.05 1.88
C TYR A 496 -36.15 -2.74 1.10
N ARG A 497 -35.06 -2.04 0.78
CA ARG A 497 -33.85 -2.63 0.18
C ARG A 497 -33.21 -3.67 1.08
N LEU A 498 -33.10 -3.42 2.38
CA LEU A 498 -32.59 -4.41 3.33
C LEU A 498 -33.49 -5.65 3.45
N LEU A 499 -34.82 -5.48 3.39
CA LEU A 499 -35.74 -6.62 3.31
C LEU A 499 -35.58 -7.39 1.99
N ALA A 500 -35.52 -6.70 0.86
CA ALA A 500 -35.25 -7.32 -0.44
C ALA A 500 -33.93 -8.09 -0.43
N GLU A 501 -32.90 -7.58 0.25
CA GLU A 501 -31.63 -8.28 0.47
C GLU A 501 -31.81 -9.57 1.28
N ILE A 502 -32.63 -9.59 2.33
CA ILE A 502 -32.93 -10.80 3.11
C ILE A 502 -33.60 -11.86 2.24
N TYR A 503 -34.62 -11.49 1.47
CA TYR A 503 -35.33 -12.45 0.62
C TYR A 503 -34.44 -12.92 -0.54
N THR A 504 -33.62 -12.04 -1.09
CA THR A 504 -32.57 -12.41 -2.05
C THR A 504 -31.57 -13.39 -1.42
N ASN A 505 -31.23 -13.21 -0.15
CA ASN A 505 -30.41 -14.13 0.66
C ASN A 505 -31.02 -15.51 0.82
N ARG A 506 -32.33 -15.59 1.02
CA ARG A 506 -33.01 -16.87 1.21
C ARG A 506 -33.22 -17.64 -0.08
N GLY A 507 -33.15 -16.96 -1.23
CA GLY A 507 -33.53 -17.53 -2.53
C GLY A 507 -35.00 -17.31 -2.87
N ASP A 508 -35.75 -16.50 -2.11
CA ASP A 508 -37.13 -16.14 -2.43
C ASP A 508 -37.15 -14.93 -3.38
N ALA A 509 -36.93 -15.21 -4.67
CA ALA A 509 -36.88 -14.18 -5.71
C ALA A 509 -38.18 -13.38 -5.82
N LYS A 510 -39.34 -13.98 -5.50
CA LYS A 510 -40.65 -13.31 -5.59
C LYS A 510 -40.79 -12.22 -4.53
N GLN A 511 -40.52 -12.56 -3.26
CA GLN A 511 -40.56 -11.57 -2.19
C GLN A 511 -39.45 -10.53 -2.34
N ALA A 512 -38.26 -10.96 -2.78
CA ALA A 512 -37.14 -10.05 -3.04
C ALA A 512 -37.51 -8.97 -4.06
N ALA A 513 -38.06 -9.38 -5.21
CA ALA A 513 -38.52 -8.45 -6.24
C ALA A 513 -39.63 -7.52 -5.74
N ALA A 514 -40.63 -8.05 -5.02
CA ALA A 514 -41.72 -7.24 -4.48
C ALA A 514 -41.26 -6.15 -3.51
N TRP A 515 -40.31 -6.44 -2.62
CA TRP A 515 -39.74 -5.44 -1.72
C TRP A 515 -38.82 -4.44 -2.44
N TYR A 516 -38.08 -4.89 -3.46
CA TYR A 516 -37.23 -4.02 -4.26
C TYR A 516 -38.05 -3.04 -5.11
N GLU A 517 -39.12 -3.51 -5.74
CA GLU A 517 -40.06 -2.66 -6.50
C GLU A 517 -40.67 -1.57 -5.61
N ARG A 518 -41.12 -1.91 -4.40
CA ARG A 518 -41.60 -0.92 -3.42
C ARG A 518 -40.57 0.13 -3.05
N SER A 519 -39.28 -0.23 -3.01
CA SER A 519 -38.22 0.76 -2.82
C SER A 519 -38.09 1.67 -4.04
N GLN A 520 -38.14 1.11 -5.25
CA GLN A 520 -37.96 1.87 -6.51
C GLN A 520 -39.12 2.82 -6.79
N GLU A 521 -40.33 2.50 -6.31
CA GLU A 521 -41.49 3.41 -6.37
C GLU A 521 -41.26 4.72 -5.60
N LEU A 522 -40.48 4.69 -4.53
CA LEU A 522 -40.18 5.85 -3.68
C LEU A 522 -38.87 6.55 -4.06
N GLU A 523 -37.85 5.76 -4.41
CA GLU A 523 -36.51 6.25 -4.71
C GLU A 523 -35.93 5.50 -5.90
N GLN A 524 -35.68 6.21 -7.02
CA GLN A 524 -35.09 5.63 -8.25
C GLN A 524 -33.58 5.36 -8.13
N GLN A 525 -33.04 5.25 -6.91
CA GLN A 525 -31.64 4.95 -6.71
C GLN A 525 -31.41 3.45 -6.92
N THR A 526 -30.57 3.10 -7.89
CA THR A 526 -30.20 1.71 -8.17
C THR A 526 -29.13 1.23 -7.18
N GLU A 527 -29.44 0.22 -6.38
CA GLU A 527 -28.45 -0.49 -5.56
C GLU A 527 -27.91 -1.69 -6.33
N VAL A 528 -26.88 -1.43 -7.13
CA VAL A 528 -26.25 -2.39 -8.06
C VAL A 528 -25.90 -3.73 -7.39
N GLU A 529 -25.41 -3.71 -6.16
CA GLU A 529 -25.02 -4.91 -5.42
C GLU A 529 -26.21 -5.81 -5.12
N LEU A 530 -27.34 -5.25 -4.72
CA LEU A 530 -28.56 -6.02 -4.45
C LEU A 530 -29.14 -6.56 -5.76
N GLU A 531 -29.25 -5.70 -6.78
CA GLU A 531 -29.84 -6.07 -8.06
C GLU A 531 -29.02 -7.13 -8.80
N SER A 532 -27.70 -6.97 -8.86
CA SER A 532 -26.80 -7.97 -9.45
C SER A 532 -26.95 -9.34 -8.80
N ARG A 533 -27.18 -9.39 -7.48
CA ARG A 533 -27.39 -10.64 -6.73
C ARG A 533 -28.74 -11.27 -6.99
N LEU A 534 -29.80 -10.48 -7.09
CA LEU A 534 -31.10 -10.96 -7.55
C LEU A 534 -31.00 -11.54 -8.97
N LEU A 535 -30.27 -10.87 -9.85
CA LEU A 535 -30.06 -11.30 -11.24
C LEU A 535 -29.32 -12.66 -11.29
N PHE A 536 -28.15 -12.80 -10.67
CA PHE A 536 -27.41 -14.06 -10.77
C PHE A 536 -28.09 -15.21 -10.01
N ARG A 537 -28.83 -14.94 -8.92
CA ARG A 537 -29.60 -15.97 -8.21
C ARG A 537 -30.85 -16.42 -8.94
N THR A 538 -31.31 -15.65 -9.92
CA THR A 538 -32.39 -16.03 -10.84
C THR A 538 -31.87 -16.53 -12.19
N GLY A 539 -30.56 -16.78 -12.30
CA GLY A 539 -29.89 -17.28 -13.50
C GLY A 539 -29.55 -16.23 -14.55
N ARG A 540 -29.89 -14.94 -14.35
CA ARG A 540 -29.58 -13.84 -15.29
C ARG A 540 -28.14 -13.35 -15.15
N LEU A 541 -27.18 -14.25 -15.40
CA LEU A 541 -25.75 -14.02 -15.17
C LEU A 541 -25.20 -12.86 -16.02
N GLN A 542 -25.54 -12.81 -17.31
CA GLN A 542 -25.01 -11.77 -18.23
C GLN A 542 -25.46 -10.36 -17.83
N SER A 543 -26.73 -10.19 -17.46
CA SER A 543 -27.23 -8.91 -16.94
C SER A 543 -26.54 -8.51 -15.62
N SER A 544 -26.27 -9.49 -14.75
CA SER A 544 -25.53 -9.27 -13.50
C SER A 544 -24.09 -8.80 -13.77
N ILE A 545 -23.40 -9.45 -14.71
CA ILE A 545 -22.05 -9.10 -15.16
C ILE A 545 -22.01 -7.68 -15.70
N GLN A 546 -22.89 -7.35 -16.66
CA GLN A 546 -22.96 -6.01 -17.26
C GLN A 546 -23.16 -4.91 -16.21
N LEU A 547 -24.07 -5.14 -15.26
CA LEU A 547 -24.36 -4.20 -14.19
C LEU A 547 -23.14 -4.00 -13.26
N LEU A 548 -22.50 -5.09 -12.83
CA LEU A 548 -21.33 -5.03 -11.95
C LEU A 548 -20.11 -4.41 -12.64
N GLU A 549 -19.87 -4.72 -13.93
CA GLU A 549 -18.77 -4.14 -14.70
C GLU A 549 -18.92 -2.63 -14.87
N SER A 550 -20.14 -2.16 -15.15
CA SER A 550 -20.43 -0.73 -15.28
C SER A 550 -20.08 0.03 -13.99
N LYS A 551 -20.40 -0.56 -12.83
CA LYS A 551 -20.05 -0.02 -11.51
C LYS A 551 -18.54 -0.07 -11.26
N TRP A 552 -17.91 -1.20 -11.59
CA TRP A 552 -16.48 -1.40 -11.38
C TRP A 552 -15.63 -0.37 -12.12
N GLN A 553 -16.02 0.00 -13.35
CA GLN A 553 -15.36 1.06 -14.12
C GLN A 553 -15.41 2.44 -13.43
N VAL A 554 -16.47 2.71 -12.67
CA VAL A 554 -16.61 3.95 -11.89
C VAL A 554 -15.75 3.89 -10.62
N GLU A 555 -15.78 2.75 -9.90
CA GLU A 555 -15.06 2.57 -8.64
C GLU A 555 -13.53 2.57 -8.81
N GLN A 556 -13.00 2.08 -9.94
CA GLN A 556 -11.55 2.14 -10.21
C GLN A 556 -10.98 3.57 -10.24
N ARG A 557 -11.81 4.59 -10.52
CA ARG A 557 -11.38 6.00 -10.54
C ARG A 557 -11.43 6.66 -9.18
N LYS A 558 -12.28 6.15 -8.29
CA LYS A 558 -12.54 6.65 -6.95
C LYS A 558 -12.91 5.46 -6.07
N HIS A 559 -11.89 4.78 -5.53
CA HIS A 559 -12.15 3.66 -4.65
C HIS A 559 -13.06 4.09 -3.49
N PRO A 560 -14.13 3.34 -3.19
CA PRO A 560 -15.01 3.70 -2.10
C PRO A 560 -14.21 3.68 -0.79
N PRO A 561 -14.35 4.71 0.06
CA PRO A 561 -13.59 4.80 1.30
C PRO A 561 -14.03 3.78 2.37
N LEU A 562 -15.18 3.11 2.17
CA LEU A 562 -15.76 2.14 3.09
C LEU A 562 -15.86 0.75 2.45
N THR A 563 -15.47 -0.29 3.18
CA THR A 563 -15.69 -1.69 2.78
C THR A 563 -17.16 -2.07 2.92
N ARG A 564 -17.66 -2.87 1.98
CA ARG A 564 -19.02 -3.39 1.92
C ARG A 564 -19.11 -4.90 2.19
N SER A 565 -18.06 -5.50 2.77
CA SER A 565 -18.01 -6.92 3.16
C SER A 565 -18.24 -7.84 1.94
N TYR A 566 -19.21 -8.76 1.97
CA TYR A 566 -19.49 -9.65 0.83
C TYR A 566 -20.08 -8.93 -0.40
N ARG A 567 -20.42 -7.65 -0.27
CA ARG A 567 -21.01 -6.83 -1.33
C ARG A 567 -19.95 -6.12 -2.19
N GLU A 568 -18.66 -6.35 -1.94
CA GLU A 568 -17.59 -5.81 -2.78
C GLU A 568 -17.81 -6.19 -4.25
N THR A 569 -17.79 -5.20 -5.13
CA THR A 569 -18.03 -5.39 -6.58
C THR A 569 -17.10 -6.46 -7.16
N SER A 570 -15.84 -6.46 -6.74
CA SER A 570 -14.83 -7.44 -7.15
C SER A 570 -15.15 -8.87 -6.69
N LEU A 571 -15.69 -9.07 -5.49
CA LEU A 571 -16.13 -10.39 -5.01
C LEU A 571 -17.34 -10.91 -5.79
N LEU A 572 -18.32 -10.03 -6.06
CA LEU A 572 -19.52 -10.38 -6.82
C LEU A 572 -19.16 -10.72 -8.27
N LEU A 573 -18.33 -9.90 -8.93
CA LEU A 573 -17.81 -10.17 -10.27
C LEU A 573 -17.10 -11.52 -10.31
N SER A 574 -16.19 -11.76 -9.36
CA SER A 574 -15.43 -13.01 -9.32
C SER A 574 -16.33 -14.25 -9.25
N PHE A 575 -17.39 -14.19 -8.44
CA PHE A 575 -18.33 -15.30 -8.35
C PHE A 575 -19.12 -15.51 -9.64
N VAL A 576 -19.70 -14.43 -10.18
CA VAL A 576 -20.55 -14.54 -11.36
C VAL A 576 -19.73 -14.96 -12.58
N TYR A 577 -18.49 -14.52 -12.70
CA TYR A 577 -17.55 -15.02 -13.71
C TYR A 577 -17.27 -16.52 -13.54
N ALA A 578 -17.10 -17.01 -12.31
CA ALA A 578 -16.91 -18.45 -12.06
C ALA A 578 -18.16 -19.28 -12.46
N LEU A 579 -19.37 -18.77 -12.19
CA LEU A 579 -20.61 -19.39 -12.68
C LEU A 579 -20.71 -19.32 -14.22
N ASN A 580 -20.25 -18.24 -14.83
CA ASN A 580 -20.27 -18.06 -16.27
C ASN A 580 -19.16 -18.84 -17.02
N GLY A 581 -18.16 -19.37 -16.31
CA GLY A 581 -16.98 -20.04 -16.88
C GLY A 581 -15.86 -19.10 -17.33
N GLU A 582 -15.91 -17.81 -16.98
CA GLU A 582 -14.90 -16.78 -17.29
C GLU A 582 -13.79 -16.74 -16.25
N TRP A 583 -13.07 -17.86 -16.11
CA TRP A 583 -12.14 -18.07 -15.00
C TRP A 583 -11.02 -17.02 -14.91
N GLU A 584 -10.49 -16.50 -16.03
CA GLU A 584 -9.42 -15.49 -16.02
C GLU A 584 -9.89 -14.19 -15.36
N ARG A 585 -11.06 -13.70 -15.77
CA ARG A 585 -11.69 -12.49 -15.21
C ARG A 585 -12.11 -12.72 -13.77
N GLY A 586 -12.59 -13.93 -13.47
CA GLY A 586 -12.90 -14.38 -12.11
C GLY A 586 -11.67 -14.33 -11.20
N TRP A 587 -10.53 -14.81 -11.68
CA TRP A 587 -9.26 -14.80 -10.96
C TRP A 587 -8.78 -13.38 -10.68
N GLU A 588 -8.74 -12.52 -11.70
CA GLU A 588 -8.29 -11.13 -11.57
C GLU A 588 -9.16 -10.34 -10.57
N SER A 589 -10.48 -10.55 -10.63
CA SER A 589 -11.42 -9.94 -9.69
C SER A 589 -11.20 -10.42 -8.26
N ALA A 590 -10.91 -11.72 -8.07
CA ALA A 590 -10.59 -12.27 -6.74
C ALA A 590 -9.27 -11.73 -6.19
N GLU A 591 -8.24 -11.61 -7.03
CA GLU A 591 -6.94 -11.05 -6.64
C GLU A 591 -7.07 -9.58 -6.21
N THR A 592 -7.87 -8.82 -6.93
CA THR A 592 -8.19 -7.44 -6.56
C THR A 592 -8.93 -7.39 -5.22
N ALA A 593 -9.88 -8.29 -4.98
CA ALA A 593 -10.59 -8.35 -3.70
C ALA A 593 -9.65 -8.65 -2.52
N ILE A 594 -8.66 -9.55 -2.68
CA ILE A 594 -7.64 -9.83 -1.66
C ILE A 594 -6.85 -8.55 -1.32
N GLN A 595 -6.43 -7.81 -2.34
CA GLN A 595 -5.67 -6.56 -2.15
C GLN A 595 -6.50 -5.50 -1.42
N LEU A 596 -7.76 -5.30 -1.83
CA LEU A 596 -8.70 -4.38 -1.19
C LEU A 596 -8.98 -4.77 0.27
N GLY A 597 -9.22 -6.07 0.51
CA GLY A 597 -9.43 -6.60 1.87
C GLY A 597 -8.26 -6.32 2.79
N ARG A 598 -7.02 -6.51 2.31
CA ARG A 598 -5.81 -6.19 3.09
C ARG A 598 -5.65 -4.69 3.34
N ALA A 599 -5.85 -3.87 2.31
CA ALA A 599 -5.73 -2.41 2.41
C ALA A 599 -6.73 -1.81 3.41
N ALA A 600 -7.92 -2.40 3.51
CA ALA A 600 -8.96 -1.98 4.43
C ALA A 600 -9.01 -2.77 5.74
N HIS A 601 -8.02 -3.63 6.01
CA HIS A 601 -7.97 -4.51 7.17
C HIS A 601 -9.26 -5.33 7.40
N SER A 602 -9.88 -5.79 6.31
CA SER A 602 -11.09 -6.62 6.32
C SER A 602 -10.76 -8.09 6.08
N PRO A 603 -10.58 -8.91 7.15
CA PRO A 603 -10.25 -10.32 7.02
C PRO A 603 -11.35 -11.12 6.29
N PHE A 604 -12.61 -10.68 6.36
CA PHE A 604 -13.72 -11.31 5.67
C PHE A 604 -13.63 -11.16 4.13
N VAL A 605 -13.30 -9.95 3.64
CA VAL A 605 -13.12 -9.70 2.20
C VAL A 605 -11.91 -10.48 1.70
N GLU A 606 -10.82 -10.47 2.46
CA GLU A 606 -9.62 -11.23 2.13
C GLU A 606 -9.90 -12.74 2.02
N ALA A 607 -10.61 -13.30 2.99
CA ALA A 607 -10.96 -14.71 3.02
C ALA A 607 -11.83 -15.14 1.82
N ASN A 608 -12.87 -14.38 1.48
CA ASN A 608 -13.65 -14.65 0.27
C ASN A 608 -12.81 -14.52 -1.00
N GLY A 609 -11.89 -13.55 -1.05
CA GLY A 609 -10.95 -13.41 -2.15
C GLY A 609 -10.16 -14.70 -2.43
N TYR A 610 -9.66 -15.38 -1.39
CA TYR A 610 -9.00 -16.68 -1.56
C TYR A 610 -9.94 -17.78 -2.08
N VAL A 611 -11.15 -17.88 -1.53
CA VAL A 611 -12.15 -18.88 -1.95
C VAL A 611 -12.53 -18.68 -3.42
N ARG A 612 -12.76 -17.44 -3.83
CA ARG A 612 -13.11 -17.09 -5.21
C ARG A 612 -11.95 -17.32 -6.18
N LYS A 613 -10.71 -17.04 -5.76
CA LYS A 613 -9.50 -17.40 -6.51
C LYS A 613 -9.40 -18.92 -6.69
N ALA A 614 -9.74 -19.70 -5.65
CA ALA A 614 -9.78 -21.15 -5.72
C ALA A 614 -10.88 -21.67 -6.66
N HIS A 615 -12.06 -21.04 -6.73
CA HIS A 615 -13.08 -21.38 -7.74
C HIS A 615 -12.57 -21.19 -9.17
N ALA A 616 -11.92 -20.06 -9.47
CA ALA A 616 -11.32 -19.81 -10.78
C ALA A 616 -10.20 -20.82 -11.10
N ALA A 617 -9.37 -21.17 -10.10
CA ALA A 617 -8.34 -22.19 -10.23
C ALA A 617 -8.92 -23.59 -10.50
N LEU A 618 -10.04 -23.92 -9.85
CA LEU A 618 -10.74 -25.20 -10.02
C LEU A 618 -11.30 -25.37 -11.44
N ILE A 619 -11.83 -24.30 -12.04
CA ILE A 619 -12.32 -24.28 -13.42
C ILE A 619 -11.17 -24.39 -14.42
N SER A 620 -10.11 -23.60 -14.23
CA SER A 620 -9.01 -23.45 -15.19
C SER A 620 -7.95 -24.56 -15.14
N GLN A 621 -7.79 -25.21 -13.99
CA GLN A 621 -6.67 -26.12 -13.70
C GLN A 621 -5.27 -25.49 -13.80
N THR A 622 -5.18 -24.17 -13.67
CA THR A 622 -3.89 -23.46 -13.73
C THR A 622 -2.96 -23.79 -12.57
N LEU A 623 -3.52 -24.23 -11.43
CA LEU A 623 -2.77 -24.59 -10.23
C LEU A 623 -2.82 -26.09 -9.94
N PRO A 624 -1.76 -26.66 -9.33
CA PRO A 624 -1.81 -27.98 -8.71
C PRO A 624 -2.95 -28.09 -7.70
N THR A 625 -3.54 -29.29 -7.57
CA THR A 625 -4.67 -29.55 -6.68
C THR A 625 -4.37 -29.18 -5.21
N ASP A 626 -3.14 -29.40 -4.76
CA ASP A 626 -2.72 -29.03 -3.40
C ASP A 626 -2.72 -27.52 -3.16
N GLU A 627 -2.34 -26.72 -4.16
CA GLU A 627 -2.39 -25.25 -4.06
C GLU A 627 -3.85 -24.74 -4.06
N ILE A 628 -4.71 -25.35 -4.86
CA ILE A 628 -6.16 -25.05 -4.83
C ILE A 628 -6.73 -25.37 -3.43
N ARG A 629 -6.32 -26.50 -2.84
CA ARG A 629 -6.74 -26.89 -1.48
C ARG A 629 -6.29 -25.86 -0.45
N GLN A 630 -5.03 -25.42 -0.50
CA GLN A 630 -4.50 -24.40 0.40
C GLN A 630 -5.27 -23.07 0.33
N LEU A 631 -5.71 -22.65 -0.87
CA LEU A 631 -6.53 -21.46 -1.01
C LEU A 631 -7.89 -21.60 -0.30
N TYR A 632 -8.58 -22.74 -0.47
CA TYR A 632 -9.83 -23.00 0.26
C TYR A 632 -9.62 -23.13 1.76
N GLU A 633 -8.60 -23.85 2.22
CA GLU A 633 -8.30 -24.04 3.64
C GLU A 633 -7.96 -22.71 4.32
N LYS A 634 -7.19 -21.84 3.65
CA LYS A 634 -6.89 -20.50 4.13
C LYS A 634 -8.14 -19.65 4.27
N GLY A 635 -9.02 -19.66 3.25
CA GLY A 635 -10.31 -18.99 3.31
C GLY A 635 -11.17 -19.52 4.46
N LEU A 636 -11.26 -20.85 4.60
CA LEU A 636 -12.05 -21.50 5.64
C LEU A 636 -11.56 -21.15 7.04
N GLN A 637 -10.25 -21.18 7.28
CA GLN A 637 -9.64 -20.87 8.57
C GLN A 637 -10.04 -19.46 9.03
N ILE A 638 -9.86 -18.46 8.17
CA ILE A 638 -10.22 -17.08 8.50
C ILE A 638 -11.73 -16.97 8.78
N MET A 639 -12.58 -17.67 8.01
CA MET A 639 -14.03 -17.67 8.25
C MET A 639 -14.43 -18.38 9.55
N GLU A 640 -13.69 -19.40 9.98
CA GLU A 640 -13.87 -20.08 11.26
C GLU A 640 -13.48 -19.16 12.43
N GLU A 641 -12.37 -18.46 12.33
CA GLU A 641 -11.92 -17.44 13.31
C GLU A 641 -12.93 -16.30 13.43
N LEU A 642 -13.51 -15.86 12.31
CA LEU A 642 -14.56 -14.83 12.26
C LEU A 642 -15.95 -15.36 12.65
N GLN A 643 -16.10 -16.66 12.90
CA GLN A 643 -17.39 -17.33 13.12
C GLN A 643 -18.44 -17.02 12.02
N SER A 644 -18.01 -16.86 10.77
CA SER A 644 -18.89 -16.52 9.65
C SER A 644 -19.47 -17.75 8.96
N THR A 645 -20.74 -18.06 9.22
CA THR A 645 -21.50 -19.16 8.56
C THR A 645 -21.57 -18.99 7.03
N ARG A 646 -21.73 -17.76 6.53
CA ARG A 646 -21.85 -17.48 5.10
C ARG A 646 -20.55 -17.72 4.33
N GLY A 647 -19.42 -17.28 4.87
CA GLY A 647 -18.13 -17.53 4.23
C GLY A 647 -17.78 -19.02 4.21
N LYS A 648 -18.18 -19.75 5.27
CA LYS A 648 -17.99 -21.21 5.34
C LYS A 648 -18.78 -21.94 4.26
N SER A 649 -20.07 -21.65 4.06
CA SER A 649 -20.92 -22.42 3.14
C SER A 649 -20.41 -22.41 1.69
N GLU A 650 -19.96 -21.26 1.20
CA GLU A 650 -19.35 -21.15 -0.12
C GLU A 650 -17.99 -21.86 -0.23
N THR A 651 -17.17 -21.76 0.82
CA THR A 651 -15.90 -22.49 0.88
C THR A 651 -16.12 -24.00 0.86
N LEU A 652 -17.14 -24.47 1.60
CA LEU A 652 -17.55 -25.87 1.67
C LEU A 652 -18.11 -26.39 0.34
N LEU A 653 -18.84 -25.54 -0.42
CA LEU A 653 -19.20 -25.83 -1.82
C LEU A 653 -17.95 -26.12 -2.66
N GLY A 654 -16.96 -25.22 -2.59
CA GLY A 654 -15.71 -25.35 -3.34
C GLY A 654 -14.90 -26.60 -2.96
N LEU A 655 -14.75 -26.88 -1.67
CA LEU A 655 -14.08 -28.10 -1.17
C LEU A 655 -14.82 -29.37 -1.58
N THR A 656 -16.15 -29.37 -1.58
CA THR A 656 -16.95 -30.50 -2.08
C THR A 656 -16.64 -30.80 -3.54
N LEU A 657 -16.59 -29.76 -4.39
CA LEU A 657 -16.25 -29.90 -5.80
C LEU A 657 -14.79 -30.33 -6.03
N LEU A 658 -13.85 -29.82 -5.22
CA LEU A 658 -12.44 -30.22 -5.25
C LEU A 658 -12.30 -31.73 -4.97
N HIS A 659 -12.90 -32.22 -3.88
CA HIS A 659 -12.84 -33.64 -3.53
C HIS A 659 -13.66 -34.53 -4.48
N ALA A 660 -14.75 -34.01 -5.06
CA ALA A 660 -15.46 -34.69 -6.14
C ALA A 660 -14.55 -34.94 -7.34
N ARG A 661 -13.69 -33.97 -7.68
CA ARG A 661 -12.69 -34.10 -8.75
C ARG A 661 -11.62 -35.14 -8.42
N GLU A 662 -11.15 -35.19 -7.17
CA GLU A 662 -10.21 -36.20 -6.68
C GLU A 662 -10.83 -37.61 -6.57
N LYS A 663 -12.15 -37.74 -6.81
CA LYS A 663 -12.94 -38.95 -6.56
C LYS A 663 -12.87 -39.41 -5.09
N ALA A 664 -12.64 -38.48 -4.16
CA ALA A 664 -12.63 -38.71 -2.73
C ALA A 664 -14.05 -38.52 -2.16
N LEU A 665 -14.93 -39.51 -2.38
CA LEU A 665 -16.36 -39.40 -2.07
C LEU A 665 -16.62 -39.06 -0.58
N ASP A 666 -15.96 -39.73 0.35
CA ASP A 666 -16.21 -39.52 1.78
C ASP A 666 -15.89 -38.08 2.23
N GLN A 667 -14.79 -37.50 1.70
CA GLN A 667 -14.42 -36.11 1.98
C GLN A 667 -15.40 -35.14 1.31
N ALA A 668 -15.80 -35.39 0.07
CA ALA A 668 -16.81 -34.58 -0.60
C ALA A 668 -18.14 -34.57 0.17
N LEU A 669 -18.59 -35.72 0.66
CA LEU A 669 -19.82 -35.82 1.46
C LEU A 669 -19.67 -35.15 2.83
N LEU A 670 -18.50 -35.25 3.47
CA LEU A 670 -18.23 -34.58 4.75
C LEU A 670 -18.36 -33.06 4.61
N TYR A 671 -17.65 -32.45 3.66
CA TYR A 671 -17.72 -31.01 3.44
C TYR A 671 -19.08 -30.57 2.91
N GLY A 672 -19.70 -31.35 2.02
CA GLY A 672 -21.04 -31.06 1.50
C GLY A 672 -22.11 -31.09 2.60
N SER A 673 -22.05 -32.06 3.52
CA SER A 673 -22.99 -32.14 4.66
C SER A 673 -22.80 -30.97 5.63
N ARG A 674 -21.55 -30.58 5.92
CA ARG A 674 -21.25 -29.36 6.68
C ARG A 674 -21.82 -28.12 5.97
N GLY A 675 -21.65 -28.03 4.65
CA GLY A 675 -22.14 -26.92 3.85
C GLY A 675 -23.66 -26.79 3.92
N ILE A 676 -24.38 -27.91 3.84
CA ILE A 676 -25.84 -27.95 4.00
C ILE A 676 -26.25 -27.43 5.39
N GLN A 677 -25.62 -27.90 6.46
CA GLN A 677 -25.92 -27.46 7.83
C GLN A 677 -25.74 -25.95 8.00
N GLU A 678 -24.65 -25.39 7.48
CA GLU A 678 -24.42 -23.94 7.52
C GLU A 678 -25.52 -23.21 6.72
N THR A 679 -25.85 -23.64 5.50
CA THR A 679 -26.90 -22.98 4.69
C THR A 679 -28.31 -23.08 5.30
N GLU A 680 -28.64 -24.20 5.94
CA GLU A 680 -29.92 -24.39 6.65
C GLU A 680 -30.03 -23.46 7.86
N ALA A 681 -28.92 -23.26 8.60
CA ALA A 681 -28.87 -22.28 9.68
C ALA A 681 -29.14 -20.84 9.19
N MET A 682 -28.74 -20.52 7.95
CA MET A 682 -29.00 -19.23 7.30
C MET A 682 -30.38 -19.10 6.67
N ARG A 683 -31.06 -20.22 6.43
CA ARG A 683 -32.19 -20.34 5.48
C ARG A 683 -31.83 -19.84 4.07
N ASP A 684 -30.62 -20.13 3.59
CA ASP A 684 -30.20 -19.86 2.21
C ASP A 684 -30.46 -21.11 1.36
N ASP A 685 -31.69 -21.25 0.86
CA ASP A 685 -32.12 -22.42 0.08
C ASP A 685 -31.40 -22.47 -1.28
N TRP A 686 -31.06 -21.32 -1.84
CA TRP A 686 -30.35 -21.22 -3.10
C TRP A 686 -28.94 -21.80 -3.01
N LEU A 687 -28.11 -21.29 -2.08
CA LEU A 687 -26.74 -21.78 -1.91
C LEU A 687 -26.72 -23.22 -1.38
N GLY A 688 -27.66 -23.57 -0.49
CA GLY A 688 -27.83 -24.95 -0.02
C GLY A 688 -28.11 -25.92 -1.18
N SER A 689 -28.88 -25.50 -2.18
CA SER A 689 -29.14 -26.31 -3.38
C SER A 689 -27.92 -26.43 -4.29
N LEU A 690 -27.06 -25.40 -4.37
CA LEU A 690 -25.77 -25.51 -5.07
C LEU A 690 -24.81 -26.50 -4.38
N VAL A 691 -24.75 -26.49 -3.04
CA VAL A 691 -23.97 -27.48 -2.26
C VAL A 691 -24.50 -28.89 -2.51
N ARG A 692 -25.82 -29.08 -2.50
CA ARG A 692 -26.45 -30.37 -2.86
C ARG A 692 -26.10 -30.79 -4.28
N MET A 693 -26.08 -29.86 -5.24
CA MET A 693 -25.66 -30.15 -6.61
C MET A 693 -24.19 -30.60 -6.67
N ALA A 694 -23.29 -29.99 -5.89
CA ALA A 694 -21.90 -30.45 -5.78
C ALA A 694 -21.78 -31.87 -5.20
N ILE A 695 -22.63 -32.24 -4.23
CA ILE A 695 -22.75 -33.63 -3.75
C ILE A 695 -23.22 -34.56 -4.87
N GLY A 696 -24.22 -34.14 -5.67
CA GLY A 696 -24.69 -34.88 -6.84
C GLY A 696 -23.56 -35.11 -7.86
N ILE A 697 -22.72 -34.10 -8.11
CA ILE A 697 -21.53 -34.20 -8.95
C ILE A 697 -20.53 -35.20 -8.36
N ALA A 698 -20.30 -35.19 -7.04
CA ALA A 698 -19.43 -36.15 -6.37
C ALA A 698 -19.92 -37.60 -6.56
N TYR A 699 -21.21 -37.85 -6.37
CA TYR A 699 -21.82 -39.16 -6.65
C TYR A 699 -21.65 -39.57 -8.12
N ALA A 700 -21.92 -38.66 -9.06
CA ALA A 700 -21.77 -38.93 -10.50
C ALA A 700 -20.32 -39.27 -10.88
N LYS A 701 -19.33 -38.56 -10.32
CA LYS A 701 -17.89 -38.79 -10.57
C LYS A 701 -17.38 -40.10 -9.96
N TYR A 702 -17.91 -40.50 -8.81
CA TYR A 702 -17.57 -41.77 -8.17
C TYR A 702 -18.28 -42.98 -8.82
N GLY A 703 -19.39 -42.76 -9.54
CA GLY A 703 -20.18 -43.80 -10.20
C GLY A 703 -21.40 -44.26 -9.41
N LYS A 704 -21.86 -43.47 -8.43
CA LYS A 704 -23.09 -43.66 -7.65
C LYS A 704 -24.28 -43.02 -8.34
N GLU A 705 -24.70 -43.62 -9.45
CA GLU A 705 -25.62 -42.97 -10.39
C GLU A 705 -27.05 -42.82 -9.85
N GLU A 706 -27.55 -43.75 -9.02
CA GLU A 706 -28.89 -43.66 -8.42
C GLU A 706 -28.96 -42.51 -7.39
N GLU A 707 -27.95 -42.42 -6.53
CA GLU A 707 -27.81 -41.34 -5.55
C GLU A 707 -27.62 -39.98 -6.25
N ALA A 708 -26.83 -39.94 -7.32
CA ALA A 708 -26.65 -38.74 -8.15
C ALA A 708 -27.97 -38.30 -8.79
N TRP A 709 -28.71 -39.24 -9.40
CA TRP A 709 -30.00 -38.97 -10.04
C TRP A 709 -31.02 -38.37 -9.06
N ALA A 710 -31.20 -39.00 -7.90
CA ALA A 710 -32.11 -38.49 -6.86
C ALA A 710 -31.71 -37.08 -6.39
N THR A 711 -30.41 -36.84 -6.24
CA THR A 711 -29.88 -35.54 -5.80
C THR A 711 -30.15 -34.44 -6.84
N PHE A 712 -29.92 -34.70 -8.13
CA PHE A 712 -30.16 -33.69 -9.17
C PHE A 712 -31.65 -33.35 -9.36
N ILE A 713 -32.56 -34.31 -9.14
CA ILE A 713 -34.01 -34.04 -9.15
C ILE A 713 -34.40 -33.13 -7.98
N ASP A 714 -33.97 -33.44 -6.75
CA ASP A 714 -34.23 -32.60 -5.57
C ASP A 714 -33.64 -31.19 -5.76
N CYS A 715 -32.43 -31.09 -6.32
CA CYS A 715 -31.82 -29.80 -6.63
C CYS A 715 -32.62 -29.01 -7.65
N ALA A 716 -33.03 -29.63 -8.76
CA ALA A 716 -33.80 -28.96 -9.81
C ALA A 716 -35.14 -28.43 -9.29
N ASP A 717 -35.84 -29.18 -8.44
CA ASP A 717 -37.09 -28.73 -7.83
C ASP A 717 -36.88 -27.51 -6.92
N ARG A 718 -35.91 -27.58 -6.00
CA ARG A 718 -35.60 -26.47 -5.08
C ARG A 718 -35.14 -25.21 -5.81
N LEU A 719 -34.28 -25.35 -6.81
CA LEU A 719 -33.77 -24.23 -7.61
C LEU A 719 -34.88 -23.61 -8.47
N SER A 720 -35.82 -24.41 -8.97
CA SER A 720 -37.02 -23.91 -9.64
C SER A 720 -37.90 -23.08 -8.71
N HIS A 721 -38.04 -23.47 -7.44
CA HIS A 721 -38.73 -22.66 -6.43
C HIS A 721 -37.99 -21.34 -6.14
N CYS A 722 -36.65 -21.35 -6.18
CA CYS A 722 -35.82 -20.15 -6.06
C CYS A 722 -35.88 -19.23 -7.30
N GLY A 723 -36.39 -19.74 -8.43
CA GLY A 723 -36.37 -19.05 -9.71
C GLY A 723 -35.01 -19.06 -10.43
N ASP A 724 -34.09 -19.95 -10.04
CA ASP A 724 -32.77 -20.09 -10.67
C ASP A 724 -32.84 -21.00 -11.91
N ILE A 725 -33.09 -20.40 -13.07
CA ILE A 725 -33.20 -21.13 -14.33
C ILE A 725 -31.85 -21.72 -14.75
N TYR A 726 -30.74 -21.02 -14.47
CA TYR A 726 -29.40 -21.42 -14.87
C TYR A 726 -28.99 -22.75 -14.21
N SER A 727 -29.14 -22.85 -12.89
CA SER A 727 -28.73 -24.06 -12.17
C SER A 727 -29.66 -25.25 -12.45
N VAL A 728 -30.93 -24.98 -12.78
CA VAL A 728 -31.87 -26.01 -13.26
C VAL A 728 -31.39 -26.60 -14.58
N VAL A 729 -30.91 -25.77 -15.53
CA VAL A 729 -30.34 -26.27 -16.80
C VAL A 729 -29.18 -27.24 -16.53
N ILE A 730 -28.30 -26.89 -15.60
CA ILE A 730 -27.16 -27.74 -15.23
C ILE A 730 -27.61 -29.07 -14.63
N CYS A 731 -28.60 -29.06 -13.73
CA CYS A 731 -29.18 -30.30 -13.19
C CYS A 731 -29.74 -31.17 -14.33
N GLN A 732 -30.46 -30.58 -15.29
CA GLN A 732 -31.03 -31.31 -16.42
C GLN A 732 -29.96 -31.84 -17.38
N LEU A 733 -28.85 -31.13 -17.56
CA LEU A 733 -27.69 -31.62 -18.32
C LEU A 733 -27.05 -32.84 -17.63
N TRP A 734 -26.87 -32.82 -16.31
CA TRP A 734 -26.36 -33.96 -15.54
C TRP A 734 -27.31 -35.16 -15.59
N LEU A 735 -28.62 -34.95 -15.46
CA LEU A 735 -29.63 -36.01 -15.64
C LEU A 735 -29.58 -36.60 -17.04
N SER A 736 -29.48 -35.75 -18.08
CA SER A 736 -29.32 -36.18 -19.47
C SER A 736 -28.06 -37.03 -19.66
N PHE A 737 -26.95 -36.62 -19.05
CA PHE A 737 -25.69 -37.36 -19.09
C PHE A 737 -25.79 -38.75 -18.44
N LEU A 738 -26.38 -38.85 -17.24
CA LEU A 738 -26.58 -40.11 -16.53
C LEU A 738 -27.51 -41.06 -17.32
N ALA A 739 -28.64 -40.55 -17.81
CA ALA A 739 -29.58 -41.34 -18.61
C ALA A 739 -28.96 -41.82 -19.94
N TYR A 740 -28.17 -40.97 -20.60
CA TYR A 740 -27.44 -41.33 -21.81
C TYR A 740 -26.47 -42.49 -21.57
N ARG A 741 -25.65 -42.42 -20.51
CA ARG A 741 -24.68 -43.46 -20.17
C ARG A 741 -25.33 -44.82 -19.92
N LYS A 742 -26.52 -44.84 -19.32
CA LYS A 742 -27.32 -46.07 -19.09
C LYS A 742 -28.22 -46.46 -20.25
N LYS A 743 -28.27 -45.66 -21.33
CA LYS A 743 -29.18 -45.84 -22.47
C LYS A 743 -30.66 -45.90 -22.05
N GLN A 744 -31.02 -45.16 -21.00
CA GLN A 744 -32.39 -45.06 -20.47
C GLN A 744 -33.16 -43.95 -21.19
N TRP A 745 -33.68 -44.28 -22.37
CA TRP A 745 -34.25 -43.29 -23.28
C TRP A 745 -35.51 -42.59 -22.77
N ASP A 746 -36.32 -43.28 -21.97
CA ASP A 746 -37.54 -42.74 -21.36
C ASP A 746 -37.25 -41.64 -20.35
N LEU A 747 -36.06 -41.68 -19.73
CA LEU A 747 -35.57 -40.65 -18.81
C LEU A 747 -34.73 -39.58 -19.53
N PHE A 748 -33.98 -39.99 -20.55
CA PHE A 748 -33.12 -39.12 -21.34
C PHE A 748 -33.91 -38.04 -22.09
N VAL A 749 -34.96 -38.45 -22.83
CA VAL A 749 -35.69 -37.53 -23.71
C VAL A 749 -36.35 -36.38 -22.92
N PRO A 750 -37.05 -36.60 -21.80
CA PRO A 750 -37.58 -35.51 -20.98
C PRO A 750 -36.48 -34.58 -20.44
N ALA A 751 -35.41 -35.14 -19.88
CA ALA A 751 -34.33 -34.36 -19.27
C ALA A 751 -33.64 -33.45 -20.31
N VAL A 752 -33.27 -33.99 -21.47
CA VAL A 752 -32.57 -33.21 -22.51
C VAL A 752 -33.51 -32.20 -23.18
N THR A 753 -34.80 -32.52 -23.33
CA THR A 753 -35.80 -31.57 -23.83
C THR A 753 -35.91 -30.37 -22.90
N GLN A 754 -35.99 -30.62 -21.58
CA GLN A 754 -36.05 -29.54 -20.60
C GLN A 754 -34.76 -28.72 -20.57
N ALA A 755 -33.59 -29.37 -20.59
CA ALA A 755 -32.29 -28.70 -20.65
C ALA A 755 -32.20 -27.75 -21.86
N LEU A 756 -32.51 -28.24 -23.07
CA LEU A 756 -32.43 -27.47 -24.31
C LEU A 756 -33.45 -26.33 -24.36
N SER A 757 -34.67 -26.56 -23.86
CA SER A 757 -35.71 -25.51 -23.80
C SER A 757 -35.27 -24.35 -22.91
N LEU A 758 -34.80 -24.65 -21.69
CA LEU A 758 -34.34 -23.65 -20.73
C LEU A 758 -33.05 -22.96 -21.19
N MET A 759 -32.13 -23.72 -21.81
CA MET A 759 -30.91 -23.20 -22.42
C MET A 759 -31.22 -22.17 -23.51
N LYS A 760 -32.21 -22.45 -24.37
CA LYS A 760 -32.64 -21.52 -25.41
C LYS A 760 -33.26 -20.25 -24.84
N SER A 761 -34.15 -20.37 -23.84
CA SER A 761 -34.83 -19.21 -23.27
C SER A 761 -33.93 -18.32 -22.41
N GLY A 762 -32.89 -18.90 -21.79
CA GLY A 762 -31.97 -18.19 -20.89
C GLY A 762 -30.61 -17.84 -21.50
N GLU A 763 -30.40 -18.13 -22.79
CA GLU A 763 -29.14 -17.87 -23.51
C GLU A 763 -27.90 -18.55 -22.88
N TYR A 764 -28.05 -19.81 -22.44
CA TYR A 764 -27.00 -20.58 -21.75
C TYR A 764 -26.15 -21.46 -22.68
N GLN A 765 -26.06 -21.15 -23.98
CA GLN A 765 -25.31 -21.97 -24.95
C GLN A 765 -23.82 -22.10 -24.59
N PHE A 766 -23.26 -21.12 -23.88
CA PHE A 766 -21.87 -21.15 -23.43
C PHE A 766 -21.53 -22.37 -22.55
N LEU A 767 -22.52 -23.00 -21.91
CA LEU A 767 -22.34 -24.22 -21.11
C LEU A 767 -21.81 -25.41 -21.95
N LEU A 768 -21.98 -25.35 -23.27
CA LEU A 768 -21.48 -26.35 -24.22
C LEU A 768 -20.08 -26.01 -24.77
N GLN A 769 -19.62 -24.78 -24.55
CA GLN A 769 -18.39 -24.23 -25.13
C GLN A 769 -17.26 -24.11 -24.12
N ARG A 770 -17.57 -23.85 -22.85
CA ARG A 770 -16.57 -23.65 -21.79
C ARG A 770 -17.03 -24.29 -20.46
N PRO A 771 -16.10 -24.83 -19.65
CA PRO A 771 -16.43 -25.35 -18.34
C PRO A 771 -16.83 -24.24 -17.38
N THR A 772 -17.74 -24.55 -16.46
CA THR A 772 -18.12 -23.68 -15.35
C THR A 772 -17.82 -24.39 -14.03
N LEU A 773 -18.11 -23.73 -12.91
CA LEU A 773 -17.94 -24.32 -11.58
C LEU A 773 -18.76 -25.61 -11.38
N LEU A 774 -19.90 -25.77 -12.08
CA LEU A 774 -20.92 -26.79 -11.77
C LEU A 774 -21.22 -27.74 -12.96
N THR A 775 -20.65 -27.49 -14.13
CA THR A 775 -20.72 -28.40 -15.28
C THR A 775 -19.61 -29.46 -15.24
N PRO A 776 -19.68 -30.53 -16.06
CA PRO A 776 -18.52 -31.38 -16.28
C PRO A 776 -17.32 -30.54 -16.73
N HIS A 777 -16.16 -30.78 -16.10
CA HIS A 777 -14.94 -30.07 -16.45
C HIS A 777 -14.56 -30.24 -17.93
N ASP A 778 -14.71 -31.44 -18.45
CA ASP A 778 -14.55 -31.69 -19.88
C ASP A 778 -15.92 -31.54 -20.57
N VAL A 779 -16.13 -30.39 -21.21
CA VAL A 779 -17.38 -30.06 -21.92
C VAL A 779 -17.67 -31.03 -23.06
N GLN A 780 -16.67 -31.75 -23.57
CA GLN A 780 -16.86 -32.76 -24.61
C GLN A 780 -17.77 -33.90 -24.16
N GLN A 781 -17.93 -34.11 -22.84
CA GLN A 781 -18.88 -35.08 -22.26
C GLN A 781 -20.33 -34.78 -22.62
N LEU A 782 -20.64 -33.55 -23.03
CA LEU A 782 -21.99 -33.12 -23.43
C LEU A 782 -22.27 -33.34 -24.93
N MET A 783 -21.24 -33.49 -25.77
CA MET A 783 -21.43 -33.64 -27.23
C MET A 783 -22.21 -34.91 -27.62
N PRO A 784 -21.96 -36.09 -27.01
CA PRO A 784 -22.74 -37.29 -27.34
C PRO A 784 -24.23 -37.15 -27.00
N ILE A 785 -24.57 -36.35 -25.98
CA ILE A 785 -25.96 -36.04 -25.59
C ILE A 785 -26.65 -35.26 -26.71
N LEU A 786 -25.98 -34.25 -27.27
CA LEU A 786 -26.54 -33.42 -28.36
C LEU A 786 -26.73 -34.23 -29.65
N ILE A 787 -25.75 -35.06 -30.03
CA ILE A 787 -25.86 -35.91 -31.22
C ILE A 787 -26.99 -36.93 -31.06
N GLU A 788 -27.16 -37.53 -29.87
CA GLU A 788 -28.27 -38.46 -29.64
C GLU A 788 -29.63 -37.74 -29.56
N ALA A 789 -29.66 -36.49 -29.08
CA ALA A 789 -30.85 -35.64 -29.13
C ALA A 789 -31.26 -35.33 -30.60
N GLU A 790 -30.30 -35.03 -31.47
CA GLU A 790 -30.52 -34.84 -32.92
C GLU A 790 -31.10 -36.12 -33.54
N ARG A 791 -30.47 -37.27 -33.28
CA ARG A 791 -30.93 -38.58 -33.77
C ARG A 791 -32.37 -38.89 -33.36
N ARG A 792 -32.77 -38.46 -32.18
CA ARG A 792 -34.12 -38.64 -31.62
C ARG A 792 -35.09 -37.52 -31.98
N LYS A 793 -34.64 -36.53 -32.75
CA LYS A 793 -35.43 -35.35 -33.16
C LYS A 793 -35.97 -34.55 -31.97
N VAL A 794 -35.20 -34.45 -30.90
CA VAL A 794 -35.52 -33.55 -29.78
C VAL A 794 -35.13 -32.13 -30.21
N SER A 795 -36.09 -31.20 -30.22
CA SER A 795 -35.87 -29.78 -30.58
C SER A 795 -35.01 -29.61 -31.85
N PRO A 796 -35.41 -30.22 -32.99
CA PRO A 796 -34.51 -30.49 -34.12
C PRO A 796 -33.85 -29.23 -34.70
N ASP A 797 -34.60 -28.14 -34.85
CA ASP A 797 -34.06 -26.88 -35.40
C ASP A 797 -32.96 -26.29 -34.50
N TYR A 798 -33.18 -26.31 -33.18
CA TYR A 798 -32.25 -25.75 -32.21
C TYR A 798 -31.02 -26.64 -32.03
N VAL A 799 -31.18 -27.96 -31.97
CA VAL A 799 -30.05 -28.89 -31.89
C VAL A 799 -29.21 -28.83 -33.15
N SER A 800 -29.82 -28.76 -34.33
CA SER A 800 -29.09 -28.60 -35.61
C SER A 800 -28.28 -27.30 -35.62
N GLN A 801 -28.84 -26.21 -35.10
CA GLN A 801 -28.13 -24.94 -34.94
C GLN A 801 -26.93 -25.09 -33.98
N LEU A 802 -27.12 -25.68 -32.80
CA LEU A 802 -26.04 -25.88 -31.82
C LEU A 802 -24.92 -26.77 -32.39
N LEU A 803 -25.25 -27.85 -33.08
CA LEU A 803 -24.26 -28.72 -33.71
C LEU A 803 -23.51 -28.00 -34.83
N ASN A 804 -24.16 -27.12 -35.59
CA ASN A 804 -23.48 -26.28 -36.57
C ASN A 804 -22.52 -25.28 -35.90
N ASP A 805 -22.98 -24.59 -34.85
CA ASP A 805 -22.15 -23.63 -34.09
C ASP A 805 -20.92 -24.31 -33.44
N LEU A 806 -21.04 -25.58 -33.08
CA LEU A 806 -19.95 -26.41 -32.55
C LEU A 806 -19.10 -27.10 -33.63
N GLY A 807 -19.44 -26.98 -34.91
CA GLY A 807 -18.73 -27.63 -36.02
C GLY A 807 -18.98 -29.15 -36.15
N LEU A 808 -20.07 -29.65 -35.58
CA LEU A 808 -20.43 -31.07 -35.46
C LEU A 808 -21.58 -31.53 -36.39
N GLN A 809 -22.04 -30.70 -37.33
CA GLN A 809 -23.21 -30.94 -38.21
C GLN A 809 -23.22 -32.26 -39.03
N ASN A 810 -22.06 -32.90 -39.23
CA ASN A 810 -21.94 -34.18 -39.96
C ASN A 810 -21.36 -35.30 -39.09
N VAL A 811 -21.27 -35.08 -37.77
CA VAL A 811 -20.66 -36.01 -36.84
C VAL A 811 -21.73 -36.97 -36.32
N THR A 812 -21.62 -38.25 -36.69
CA THR A 812 -22.56 -39.29 -36.26
C THR A 812 -22.18 -39.95 -34.93
N PHE A 813 -20.94 -39.73 -34.48
CA PHE A 813 -20.41 -40.28 -33.25
C PHE A 813 -19.38 -39.33 -32.64
N HIS A 814 -19.52 -39.10 -31.33
CA HIS A 814 -18.55 -38.36 -30.54
C HIS A 814 -18.13 -39.22 -29.33
N PRO A 815 -16.82 -39.34 -29.04
CA PRO A 815 -16.32 -40.18 -27.95
C PRO A 815 -16.64 -39.62 -26.55
N GLY A 816 -16.83 -38.31 -26.45
CA GLY A 816 -17.26 -37.64 -25.22
C GLY A 816 -16.12 -37.18 -24.31
N TYR A 817 -14.91 -37.01 -24.86
CA TYR A 817 -13.75 -36.51 -24.13
C TYR A 817 -12.80 -35.75 -25.03
N THR A 818 -12.07 -34.80 -24.42
CA THR A 818 -10.95 -34.10 -25.04
C THR A 818 -9.70 -34.97 -25.07
N LEU A 819 -8.93 -34.91 -26.16
CA LEU A 819 -7.58 -35.49 -26.17
C LEU A 819 -6.59 -34.52 -25.55
N ARG A 820 -5.89 -34.95 -24.49
CA ARG A 820 -4.70 -34.22 -24.02
C ARG A 820 -3.47 -34.92 -24.56
N ILE A 821 -2.57 -34.17 -25.18
CA ILE A 821 -1.43 -34.71 -25.91
C ILE A 821 -0.18 -33.98 -25.42
N GLN A 822 0.72 -34.75 -24.81
CA GLN A 822 2.07 -34.30 -24.50
C GLN A 822 2.99 -34.74 -25.62
N THR A 823 3.74 -33.81 -26.16
CA THR A 823 4.73 -34.01 -27.22
C THR A 823 6.11 -33.48 -26.83
N LEU A 824 6.22 -32.61 -25.82
CA LEU A 824 7.47 -32.04 -25.34
C LEU A 824 8.02 -32.85 -24.16
N GLY A 825 9.26 -33.34 -24.30
CA GLY A 825 9.98 -34.14 -23.30
C GLY A 825 9.53 -35.62 -23.20
N ALA A 826 8.30 -35.95 -23.60
CA ALA A 826 7.81 -37.31 -23.76
C ALA A 826 6.53 -37.32 -24.63
N PHE A 827 6.24 -38.43 -25.31
CA PHE A 827 4.97 -38.60 -25.99
C PHE A 827 3.94 -39.35 -25.13
N ARG A 828 2.90 -38.65 -24.67
CA ARG A 828 1.81 -39.21 -23.87
C ARG A 828 0.46 -38.68 -24.33
N VAL A 829 -0.58 -39.50 -24.20
CA VAL A 829 -1.93 -39.15 -24.64
C VAL A 829 -2.92 -39.53 -23.54
N TRP A 830 -3.85 -38.63 -23.22
CA TRP A 830 -4.95 -38.89 -22.31
C TRP A 830 -6.28 -38.77 -23.06
N LEU A 831 -7.19 -39.72 -22.79
CA LEU A 831 -8.59 -39.67 -23.17
C LEU A 831 -9.37 -39.03 -22.02
N GLY A 832 -9.62 -37.72 -22.11
CA GLY A 832 -10.05 -36.93 -20.95
C GLY A 832 -9.01 -37.03 -19.83
N GLU A 833 -9.41 -37.56 -18.68
CA GLU A 833 -8.53 -37.73 -17.50
C GLU A 833 -7.72 -39.05 -17.53
N ARG A 834 -7.99 -39.96 -18.47
CA ARG A 834 -7.37 -41.30 -18.48
C ARG A 834 -6.17 -41.36 -19.42
N GLU A 835 -4.98 -41.62 -18.87
CA GLU A 835 -3.79 -41.85 -19.69
C GLU A 835 -3.90 -43.15 -20.51
N LEU A 836 -3.52 -43.08 -21.79
CA LEU A 836 -3.37 -44.24 -22.66
C LEU A 836 -2.08 -44.98 -22.34
N SER A 837 -2.22 -46.15 -21.72
CA SER A 837 -1.09 -47.07 -21.50
C SER A 837 -0.48 -47.56 -22.82
N GLU A 838 0.80 -47.92 -22.82
CA GLU A 838 1.47 -48.50 -24.00
C GLU A 838 0.75 -49.72 -24.60
N LYS A 839 0.13 -50.56 -23.76
CA LYS A 839 -0.64 -51.72 -24.21
C LYS A 839 -1.91 -51.35 -25.00
N ALA A 840 -2.47 -50.16 -24.77
CA ALA A 840 -3.70 -49.72 -25.41
C ALA A 840 -3.52 -49.47 -26.92
N TRP A 841 -2.33 -49.07 -27.34
CA TRP A 841 -1.97 -48.89 -28.76
C TRP A 841 -2.00 -50.20 -29.56
N GLN A 842 -1.90 -51.35 -28.88
CA GLN A 842 -1.80 -52.71 -29.44
C GLN A 842 -0.56 -52.98 -30.30
N ARG A 843 -0.04 -51.97 -31.01
CA ARG A 843 1.12 -52.03 -31.90
C ARG A 843 1.88 -50.70 -31.86
N GLY A 844 3.21 -50.77 -31.91
CA GLY A 844 4.06 -49.57 -31.99
C GLY A 844 3.77 -48.71 -33.23
N THR A 845 3.47 -49.35 -34.37
CA THR A 845 3.14 -48.65 -35.62
C THR A 845 1.83 -47.85 -35.58
N ALA A 846 0.90 -48.19 -34.67
CA ALA A 846 -0.31 -47.40 -34.47
C ALA A 846 -0.02 -46.08 -33.75
N LYS A 847 0.86 -46.14 -32.73
CA LYS A 847 1.39 -44.96 -32.03
C LYS A 847 2.17 -44.07 -32.99
N LEU A 848 3.06 -44.67 -33.80
CA LEU A 848 3.88 -43.96 -34.79
C LEU A 848 3.02 -43.27 -35.87
N LEU A 849 1.96 -43.94 -36.35
CA LEU A 849 0.99 -43.34 -37.26
C LEU A 849 0.31 -42.11 -36.64
N PHE A 850 -0.07 -42.18 -35.36
CA PHE A 850 -0.67 -41.02 -34.69
C PHE A 850 0.32 -39.87 -34.55
N GLN A 851 1.56 -40.16 -34.14
CA GLN A 851 2.62 -39.16 -34.05
C GLN A 851 2.83 -38.46 -35.40
N LEU A 852 2.91 -39.21 -36.51
CA LEU A 852 3.00 -38.63 -37.86
C LEU A 852 1.82 -37.71 -38.19
N LEU A 853 0.58 -38.14 -37.89
CA LEU A 853 -0.62 -37.34 -38.14
C LEU A 853 -0.68 -36.08 -37.26
N LEU A 854 -0.13 -36.11 -36.04
CA LEU A 854 -0.02 -34.94 -35.16
C LEU A 854 1.06 -33.97 -35.63
N THR A 855 2.21 -34.48 -36.07
CA THR A 855 3.29 -33.67 -36.62
C THR A 855 2.85 -32.97 -37.91
N LYS A 856 2.04 -33.62 -38.74
CA LYS A 856 1.45 -33.04 -39.97
C LYS A 856 -0.03 -32.67 -39.81
N ARG A 857 -0.49 -32.30 -38.61
CA ARG A 857 -1.90 -32.07 -38.24
C ARG A 857 -2.68 -31.06 -39.11
N HIS A 858 -2.00 -30.12 -39.75
CA HIS A 858 -2.63 -29.15 -40.65
C HIS A 858 -2.76 -29.64 -42.10
N HIS A 859 -2.39 -30.91 -42.37
CA HIS A 859 -2.41 -31.51 -43.70
C HIS A 859 -3.09 -32.88 -43.70
N LEU A 860 -3.86 -33.16 -44.76
CA LEU A 860 -4.34 -34.50 -45.06
C LEU A 860 -3.24 -35.25 -45.84
N LEU A 861 -2.71 -36.32 -45.25
CA LEU A 861 -1.68 -37.14 -45.86
C LEU A 861 -2.32 -38.22 -46.73
N ALA A 862 -1.84 -38.37 -47.97
CA ALA A 862 -2.28 -39.46 -48.83
C ALA A 862 -1.85 -40.82 -48.24
N ARG A 863 -2.66 -41.86 -48.41
CA ARG A 863 -2.32 -43.22 -47.93
C ARG A 863 -0.92 -43.67 -48.38
N GLU A 864 -0.57 -43.40 -49.64
CA GLU A 864 0.74 -43.75 -50.22
C GLU A 864 1.89 -43.01 -49.52
N GLU A 865 1.69 -41.73 -49.20
CA GLU A 865 2.67 -40.93 -48.45
C GLU A 865 2.88 -41.47 -47.02
N ILE A 866 1.79 -41.85 -46.35
CA ILE A 866 1.87 -42.47 -45.02
C ILE A 866 2.63 -43.80 -45.09
N MET A 867 2.33 -44.63 -46.11
CA MET A 867 2.99 -45.92 -46.28
C MET A 867 4.49 -45.76 -46.55
N ASN A 868 4.88 -44.83 -47.41
CA ASN A 868 6.28 -44.56 -47.73
C ASN A 868 7.07 -44.06 -46.51
N ARG A 869 6.43 -43.33 -45.59
CA ARG A 869 7.09 -42.86 -44.35
C ARG A 869 7.22 -43.95 -43.30
N LEU A 870 6.18 -44.75 -43.06
CA LEU A 870 6.15 -45.71 -41.96
C LEU A 870 6.68 -47.10 -42.32
N TRP A 871 6.63 -47.47 -43.60
CA TRP A 871 7.07 -48.78 -44.12
C TRP A 871 7.81 -48.64 -45.46
N PRO A 872 8.92 -47.90 -45.52
CA PRO A 872 9.65 -47.62 -46.76
C PRO A 872 10.14 -48.87 -47.50
N ASP A 873 10.46 -49.94 -46.76
CA ASP A 873 11.04 -51.18 -47.30
C ASP A 873 9.98 -52.26 -47.63
N SER A 874 8.69 -51.97 -47.44
CA SER A 874 7.61 -52.93 -47.67
C SER A 874 7.08 -52.89 -49.12
N ILE A 875 6.82 -54.07 -49.69
CA ILE A 875 6.11 -54.18 -50.98
C ILE A 875 4.68 -53.64 -50.81
N GLU A 876 4.14 -52.98 -51.84
CA GLU A 876 2.89 -52.21 -51.80
C GLU A 876 1.70 -52.96 -51.15
N GLU A 877 1.46 -54.22 -51.51
CA GLU A 877 0.36 -55.02 -50.93
C GLU A 877 0.51 -55.23 -49.42
N ALA A 878 1.75 -55.45 -48.95
CA ALA A 878 2.05 -55.61 -47.53
C ALA A 878 1.90 -54.28 -46.78
N ALA A 879 2.38 -53.17 -47.36
CA ALA A 879 2.24 -51.83 -46.79
C ALA A 879 0.76 -51.42 -46.65
N ILE A 880 -0.09 -51.74 -47.63
CA ILE A 880 -1.54 -51.47 -47.56
C ILE A 880 -2.19 -52.25 -46.41
N ARG A 881 -1.82 -53.53 -46.25
CA ARG A 881 -2.33 -54.36 -45.16
C ARG A 881 -1.88 -53.81 -43.81
N ASP A 882 -0.61 -53.50 -43.65
CA ASP A 882 -0.02 -53.07 -42.38
C ASP A 882 -0.49 -51.66 -41.99
N PHE A 883 -0.74 -50.78 -42.98
CA PHE A 883 -1.45 -49.52 -42.80
C PHE A 883 -2.86 -49.73 -42.25
N LYS A 884 -3.69 -50.58 -42.88
CA LYS A 884 -5.07 -50.84 -42.43
C LYS A 884 -5.10 -51.40 -41.01
N VAL A 885 -4.17 -52.31 -40.68
CA VAL A 885 -4.07 -52.90 -39.34
C VAL A 885 -3.66 -51.84 -38.31
N SER A 886 -2.68 -51.00 -38.63
CA SER A 886 -2.20 -49.93 -37.73
C SER A 886 -3.24 -48.84 -37.53
N LEU A 887 -3.95 -48.44 -38.59
CA LEU A 887 -5.07 -47.50 -38.51
C LEU A 887 -6.22 -48.04 -37.65
N ASN A 888 -6.56 -49.33 -37.78
CA ASN A 888 -7.60 -49.92 -36.94
C ASN A 888 -7.19 -50.00 -35.46
N ALA A 889 -5.93 -50.35 -35.18
CA ALA A 889 -5.37 -50.34 -33.84
C ALA A 889 -5.35 -48.92 -33.25
N LEU A 890 -4.96 -47.90 -34.04
CA LEU A 890 -4.99 -46.49 -33.68
C LEU A 890 -6.41 -46.05 -33.29
N ASN A 891 -7.39 -46.28 -34.17
CA ASN A 891 -8.77 -45.91 -33.91
C ASN A 891 -9.33 -46.61 -32.67
N LYS A 892 -8.97 -47.88 -32.43
CA LYS A 892 -9.39 -48.60 -31.23
C LYS A 892 -8.71 -48.11 -29.95
N ALA A 893 -7.49 -47.57 -30.06
CA ALA A 893 -6.78 -46.95 -28.94
C ALA A 893 -7.41 -45.60 -28.57
N LEU A 894 -7.72 -44.75 -29.57
CA LEU A 894 -8.32 -43.43 -29.34
C LEU A 894 -9.83 -43.46 -29.08
N GLU A 895 -10.55 -44.47 -29.60
CA GLU A 895 -12.01 -44.58 -29.55
C GLU A 895 -12.44 -46.01 -29.14
N PRO A 896 -12.10 -46.47 -27.92
CA PRO A 896 -12.30 -47.87 -27.50
C PRO A 896 -13.76 -48.31 -27.46
N ASP A 897 -14.69 -47.38 -27.19
CA ASP A 897 -16.12 -47.65 -27.05
C ASP A 897 -16.90 -47.45 -28.36
N ARG A 898 -16.22 -47.14 -29.47
CA ARG A 898 -16.88 -46.94 -30.76
C ARG A 898 -17.43 -48.26 -31.31
N ALA A 899 -18.69 -48.25 -31.73
CA ALA A 899 -19.31 -49.38 -32.39
C ALA A 899 -18.63 -49.73 -33.74
N ALA A 900 -18.73 -51.00 -34.14
CA ALA A 900 -18.22 -51.42 -35.43
C ALA A 900 -18.99 -50.74 -36.57
N ARG A 901 -18.25 -50.33 -37.62
CA ARG A 901 -18.79 -49.66 -38.83
C ARG A 901 -19.35 -48.25 -38.60
N THR A 902 -19.01 -47.61 -37.48
CA THR A 902 -19.23 -46.18 -37.25
C THR A 902 -18.01 -45.39 -37.69
N ASP A 903 -18.22 -44.16 -38.17
CA ASP A 903 -17.14 -43.28 -38.60
C ASP A 903 -16.17 -42.95 -37.45
N THR A 904 -14.92 -42.67 -37.80
CA THR A 904 -13.88 -42.16 -36.89
C THR A 904 -14.13 -40.69 -36.57
N PHE A 905 -13.84 -40.30 -35.33
CA PHE A 905 -13.97 -38.93 -34.87
C PHE A 905 -12.62 -38.20 -34.84
N PHE A 906 -11.58 -38.77 -34.21
CA PHE A 906 -10.28 -38.10 -34.07
C PHE A 906 -9.43 -38.15 -35.34
N ILE A 907 -9.57 -39.20 -36.14
CA ILE A 907 -8.84 -39.36 -37.40
C ILE A 907 -9.84 -39.22 -38.55
N GLN A 908 -9.70 -38.16 -39.35
CA GLN A 908 -10.56 -37.92 -40.51
C GLN A 908 -10.03 -38.64 -41.74
N ARG A 909 -10.97 -39.06 -42.61
CA ARG A 909 -10.68 -39.66 -43.91
C ARG A 909 -11.40 -38.89 -45.00
N HIS A 910 -10.63 -38.37 -45.96
CA HIS A 910 -11.15 -37.74 -47.18
C HIS A 910 -10.63 -38.52 -48.40
N GLY A 911 -11.47 -39.39 -48.95
CA GLY A 911 -11.08 -40.28 -50.05
C GLY A 911 -9.97 -41.26 -49.65
N SER A 912 -8.77 -41.07 -50.19
CA SER A 912 -7.55 -41.84 -49.89
C SER A 912 -6.60 -41.13 -48.91
N SER A 913 -6.96 -39.95 -48.41
CA SER A 913 -6.13 -39.17 -47.49
C SER A 913 -6.68 -39.20 -46.05
N TYR A 914 -5.77 -39.06 -45.08
CA TYR A 914 -6.04 -39.16 -43.64
C TYR A 914 -5.39 -37.99 -42.90
N GLY A 915 -6.03 -37.51 -41.84
CA GLY A 915 -5.51 -36.41 -41.02
C GLY A 915 -6.09 -36.42 -39.62
N PHE A 916 -5.51 -35.60 -38.74
CA PHE A 916 -6.04 -35.36 -37.41
C PHE A 916 -7.21 -34.37 -37.47
N ASN A 917 -8.29 -34.66 -36.76
CA ASN A 917 -9.46 -33.78 -36.70
C ASN A 917 -9.18 -32.61 -35.75
N LEU A 918 -8.86 -31.44 -36.30
CA LEU A 918 -8.61 -30.23 -35.50
C LEU A 918 -9.86 -29.71 -34.76
N ALA A 919 -11.06 -30.10 -35.21
CA ALA A 919 -12.33 -29.76 -34.55
C ALA A 919 -12.75 -30.77 -33.47
N SER A 920 -11.88 -31.74 -33.12
CA SER A 920 -12.22 -32.81 -32.17
C SER A 920 -12.20 -32.42 -30.69
N GLY A 921 -11.81 -31.17 -30.37
CA GLY A 921 -11.53 -30.75 -29.00
C GLY A 921 -10.29 -31.47 -28.45
N TYR A 922 -9.12 -30.86 -28.61
CA TYR A 922 -7.85 -31.40 -28.12
C TYR A 922 -7.00 -30.29 -27.47
N HIS A 923 -6.10 -30.69 -26.57
CA HIS A 923 -5.05 -29.85 -26.01
C HIS A 923 -3.72 -30.49 -26.31
N MET A 924 -2.82 -29.74 -26.93
CA MET A 924 -1.46 -30.20 -27.22
C MET A 924 -0.45 -29.22 -26.63
N ASP A 925 0.46 -29.73 -25.80
CA ASP A 925 1.45 -28.92 -25.08
C ASP A 925 2.30 -28.02 -25.99
N VAL A 926 2.68 -28.51 -27.18
CA VAL A 926 3.49 -27.73 -28.14
C VAL A 926 2.71 -26.54 -28.71
N GLU A 927 1.40 -26.65 -28.90
CA GLU A 927 0.58 -25.51 -29.38
C GLU A 927 0.43 -24.45 -28.30
N GLU A 928 0.23 -24.85 -27.04
CA GLU A 928 0.16 -23.89 -25.92
C GLU A 928 1.51 -23.21 -25.67
N PHE A 929 2.60 -24.00 -25.71
CA PHE A 929 3.97 -23.49 -25.71
C PHE A 929 4.19 -22.43 -26.80
N GLU A 930 3.88 -22.78 -28.06
CA GLU A 930 4.08 -21.89 -29.20
C GLU A 930 3.26 -20.61 -29.10
N LYS A 931 1.99 -20.73 -28.75
CA LYS A 931 1.07 -19.60 -28.60
C LYS A 931 1.58 -18.62 -27.56
N LEU A 932 1.88 -19.11 -26.35
CA LEU A 932 2.31 -18.26 -25.23
C LEU A 932 3.68 -17.64 -25.47
N VAL A 933 4.65 -18.41 -25.99
CA VAL A 933 5.98 -17.88 -26.29
C VAL A 933 5.93 -16.87 -27.42
N THR A 934 5.13 -17.10 -28.48
CA THR A 934 4.98 -16.14 -29.58
C THR A 934 4.34 -14.84 -29.10
N LEU A 935 3.30 -14.91 -28.26
CA LEU A 935 2.69 -13.72 -27.65
C LEU A 935 3.68 -12.98 -26.76
N GLY A 936 4.42 -13.68 -25.89
CA GLY A 936 5.44 -13.08 -25.04
C GLY A 936 6.62 -12.47 -25.80
N LEU A 937 6.98 -13.05 -26.95
CA LEU A 937 7.98 -12.49 -27.88
C LEU A 937 7.46 -11.29 -28.68
N ALA A 938 6.14 -11.11 -28.83
CA ALA A 938 5.55 -9.97 -29.51
C ALA A 938 5.15 -8.83 -28.55
N GLU A 939 4.95 -9.14 -27.27
CA GLU A 939 4.49 -8.20 -26.26
C GLU A 939 5.50 -7.06 -26.04
N SER A 940 4.99 -5.84 -25.87
CA SER A 940 5.78 -4.62 -25.63
C SER A 940 5.99 -4.34 -24.15
N ASP A 941 4.99 -4.63 -23.31
CA ASP A 941 5.11 -4.47 -21.86
C ASP A 941 6.02 -5.56 -21.28
N ARG A 942 7.11 -5.15 -20.61
CA ARG A 942 8.11 -6.08 -20.09
C ARG A 942 7.55 -7.06 -19.05
N ARG A 943 6.63 -6.61 -18.18
CA ARG A 943 6.05 -7.47 -17.14
C ARG A 943 5.11 -8.48 -17.77
N GLN A 944 4.26 -8.05 -18.70
CA GLN A 944 3.34 -8.94 -19.39
C GLN A 944 4.10 -9.94 -20.27
N ALA A 945 5.16 -9.50 -20.95
CA ALA A 945 6.05 -10.37 -21.71
C ALA A 945 6.66 -11.47 -20.82
N ALA A 946 7.18 -11.09 -19.64
CA ALA A 946 7.75 -12.07 -18.70
C ALA A 946 6.71 -13.11 -18.25
N ILE A 947 5.49 -12.68 -17.89
CA ILE A 947 4.42 -13.59 -17.45
C ILE A 947 4.04 -14.58 -18.56
N LEU A 948 3.87 -14.10 -19.80
CA LEU A 948 3.53 -14.94 -20.94
C LEU A 948 4.66 -15.94 -21.27
N LEU A 949 5.92 -15.47 -21.27
CA LEU A 949 7.08 -16.32 -21.53
C LEU A 949 7.28 -17.37 -20.45
N GLU A 950 7.21 -17.02 -19.16
CA GLU A 950 7.35 -18.00 -18.07
C GLU A 950 6.25 -19.08 -18.16
N LYS A 951 5.00 -18.70 -18.44
CA LYS A 951 3.89 -19.64 -18.65
C LYS A 951 4.12 -20.54 -19.87
N GLY A 952 4.54 -19.96 -21.00
CA GLY A 952 4.79 -20.72 -22.22
C GLY A 952 5.94 -21.71 -22.06
N LEU A 953 7.08 -21.25 -21.55
CA LEU A 953 8.28 -22.06 -21.35
C LEU A 953 8.07 -23.20 -20.34
N ALA A 954 7.10 -23.10 -19.43
CA ALA A 954 6.74 -24.18 -18.52
C ALA A 954 6.22 -25.44 -19.23
N TYR A 955 5.68 -25.32 -20.45
CA TYR A 955 5.27 -26.46 -21.28
C TYR A 955 6.48 -27.17 -21.93
N TYR A 956 7.63 -26.51 -22.03
CA TYR A 956 8.83 -27.08 -22.64
C TYR A 956 9.57 -27.98 -21.66
N LEU A 957 9.21 -29.27 -21.65
CA LEU A 957 9.82 -30.29 -20.79
C LEU A 957 11.00 -31.03 -21.45
N GLY A 958 11.31 -30.70 -22.71
CA GLY A 958 12.38 -31.30 -23.50
C GLY A 958 12.02 -31.34 -25.00
N ASP A 959 12.80 -32.12 -25.76
CA ASP A 959 12.64 -32.24 -27.21
C ASP A 959 11.23 -32.67 -27.62
N TYR A 960 10.80 -32.24 -28.81
CA TYR A 960 9.58 -32.71 -29.45
C TYR A 960 9.73 -34.19 -29.85
N MET A 961 8.84 -35.03 -29.31
CA MET A 961 8.74 -36.48 -29.50
C MET A 961 10.13 -37.17 -29.47
N PRO A 962 10.77 -37.23 -28.29
CA PRO A 962 12.13 -37.78 -28.17
C PRO A 962 12.21 -39.25 -28.54
N GLU A 963 11.09 -39.99 -28.48
CA GLU A 963 11.01 -41.39 -28.90
C GLU A 963 11.13 -41.56 -30.43
N CYS A 964 10.79 -40.53 -31.22
CA CYS A 964 10.88 -40.52 -32.69
C CYS A 964 12.23 -39.94 -33.17
N ARG A 965 13.34 -40.38 -32.58
CA ARG A 965 14.68 -39.81 -32.87
C ARG A 965 15.12 -40.02 -34.32
N TYR A 966 14.82 -41.17 -34.90
CA TYR A 966 15.27 -41.59 -36.24
C TYR A 966 14.23 -41.35 -37.34
N GLU A 967 13.14 -40.66 -37.01
CA GLU A 967 12.05 -40.39 -37.94
C GLU A 967 12.25 -39.02 -38.58
N ASP A 968 12.57 -39.00 -39.88
CA ASP A 968 12.91 -37.77 -40.62
C ASP A 968 11.80 -36.71 -40.56
N TRP A 969 10.53 -37.15 -40.50
CA TRP A 969 9.37 -36.26 -40.47
C TRP A 969 9.20 -35.50 -39.15
N CYS A 970 9.92 -35.86 -38.07
CA CYS A 970 9.94 -35.12 -36.80
C CYS A 970 11.04 -34.05 -36.72
N VAL A 971 12.07 -34.11 -37.57
CA VAL A 971 13.29 -33.29 -37.41
C VAL A 971 12.98 -31.80 -37.51
N GLU A 972 12.26 -31.41 -38.57
CA GLU A 972 11.88 -30.02 -38.83
C GLU A 972 11.08 -29.39 -37.67
N GLU A 973 10.11 -30.13 -37.13
CA GLU A 973 9.30 -29.66 -35.99
C GLU A 973 10.13 -29.57 -34.71
N ARG A 974 11.03 -30.53 -34.46
CA ARG A 974 11.93 -30.49 -33.29
C ARG A 974 12.84 -29.27 -33.32
N GLU A 975 13.46 -28.99 -34.46
CA GLU A 975 14.33 -27.81 -34.64
C GLU A 975 13.55 -26.50 -34.48
N ARG A 976 12.35 -26.42 -35.06
CA ARG A 976 11.48 -25.24 -34.96
C ARG A 976 11.10 -24.92 -33.51
N VAL A 977 10.67 -25.93 -32.76
CA VAL A 977 10.27 -25.77 -31.35
C VAL A 977 11.48 -25.44 -30.48
N GLN A 978 12.63 -26.10 -30.70
CA GLN A 978 13.89 -25.79 -30.00
C GLN A 978 14.30 -24.33 -30.23
N ALA A 979 14.27 -23.85 -31.47
CA ALA A 979 14.59 -22.45 -31.80
C ALA A 979 13.64 -21.47 -31.09
N LEU A 980 12.35 -21.79 -31.00
CA LEU A 980 11.37 -20.96 -30.30
C LEU A 980 11.64 -20.94 -28.78
N PHE A 981 12.00 -22.08 -28.19
CA PHE A 981 12.38 -22.18 -26.77
C PHE A 981 13.59 -21.31 -26.47
N LEU A 982 14.66 -21.43 -27.26
CA LEU A 982 15.90 -20.66 -27.09
C LEU A 982 15.61 -19.15 -27.12
N ARG A 983 14.83 -18.69 -28.09
CA ARG A 983 14.43 -17.27 -28.19
C ARG A 983 13.59 -16.80 -27.02
N GLY A 984 12.60 -17.58 -26.60
CA GLY A 984 11.72 -17.24 -25.48
C GLY A 984 12.47 -17.18 -24.15
N ALA A 985 13.30 -18.19 -23.87
CA ALA A 985 14.11 -18.29 -22.67
C ALA A 985 15.18 -17.19 -22.60
N GLU A 986 15.83 -16.87 -23.73
CA GLU A 986 16.79 -15.75 -23.78
C GLU A 986 16.10 -14.43 -23.41
N ARG A 987 14.93 -14.16 -24.01
CA ARG A 987 14.19 -12.93 -23.72
C ARG A 987 13.76 -12.85 -22.27
N VAL A 988 13.27 -13.93 -21.68
CA VAL A 988 12.86 -13.92 -20.27
C VAL A 988 14.07 -13.75 -19.35
N ALA A 989 15.21 -14.38 -19.66
CA ALA A 989 16.44 -14.21 -18.91
C ALA A 989 16.95 -12.76 -18.93
N LYS A 990 16.85 -12.07 -20.08
CA LYS A 990 17.17 -10.63 -20.20
C LYS A 990 16.29 -9.77 -19.30
N ILE A 991 14.97 -9.98 -19.35
CA ILE A 991 14.03 -9.23 -18.51
C ILE A 991 14.32 -9.45 -17.02
N MET A 992 14.55 -10.71 -16.62
CA MET A 992 14.86 -11.05 -15.23
C MET A 992 16.18 -10.43 -14.75
N LEU A 993 17.19 -10.34 -15.63
CA LEU A 993 18.46 -9.68 -15.30
C LEU A 993 18.26 -8.18 -15.08
N GLU A 994 17.50 -7.51 -15.95
CA GLU A 994 17.17 -6.08 -15.83
C GLU A 994 16.38 -5.79 -14.54
N ASP A 995 15.49 -6.69 -14.14
CA ASP A 995 14.69 -6.59 -12.91
C ASP A 995 15.48 -7.01 -11.64
N GLY A 996 16.76 -7.38 -11.76
CA GLY A 996 17.61 -7.80 -10.64
C GLY A 996 17.32 -9.19 -10.09
N GLN A 997 16.54 -10.02 -10.79
CA GLN A 997 16.22 -11.40 -10.41
C GLN A 997 17.33 -12.37 -10.87
N LEU A 998 18.48 -12.29 -10.20
CA LEU A 998 19.71 -12.96 -10.62
C LEU A 998 19.61 -14.50 -10.60
N GLU A 999 19.00 -15.12 -9.59
CA GLU A 999 18.88 -16.59 -9.57
C GLU A 999 17.99 -17.12 -10.70
N LYS A 1000 16.91 -16.41 -11.03
CA LYS A 1000 16.03 -16.81 -12.15
C LYS A 1000 16.76 -16.68 -13.49
N THR A 1001 17.53 -15.61 -13.67
CA THR A 1001 18.37 -15.41 -14.85
C THR A 1001 19.33 -16.59 -15.05
N ILE A 1002 20.04 -16.99 -13.99
CA ILE A 1002 20.98 -18.12 -14.02
C ILE A 1002 20.25 -19.41 -14.40
N ARG A 1003 19.09 -19.70 -13.78
CA ARG A 1003 18.30 -20.91 -14.09
C ARG A 1003 17.89 -20.98 -15.56
N TRP A 1004 17.42 -19.87 -16.13
CA TRP A 1004 17.04 -19.83 -17.54
C TRP A 1004 18.24 -19.98 -18.48
N CYS A 1005 19.36 -19.33 -18.18
CA CYS A 1005 20.57 -19.47 -18.98
C CYS A 1005 21.13 -20.90 -18.93
N GLU A 1006 21.11 -21.56 -17.78
CA GLU A 1006 21.48 -22.98 -17.68
C GLU A 1006 20.53 -23.89 -18.46
N ALA A 1007 19.23 -23.57 -18.48
CA ALA A 1007 18.25 -24.31 -19.29
C ALA A 1007 18.53 -24.15 -20.79
N ILE A 1008 18.88 -22.94 -21.25
CA ILE A 1008 19.31 -22.69 -22.63
C ILE A 1008 20.54 -23.53 -22.98
N LEU A 1009 21.57 -23.51 -22.13
CA LEU A 1009 22.83 -24.22 -22.39
C LEU A 1009 22.72 -25.76 -22.32
N ARG A 1010 21.61 -26.31 -21.81
CA ARG A 1010 21.31 -27.75 -21.91
C ARG A 1010 20.76 -28.13 -23.29
N VAL A 1011 20.12 -27.18 -23.98
CA VAL A 1011 19.56 -27.36 -25.33
C VAL A 1011 20.60 -27.01 -26.38
N ASP A 1012 21.27 -25.87 -26.23
CA ASP A 1012 22.36 -25.42 -27.11
C ASP A 1012 23.54 -24.90 -26.26
N ASP A 1013 24.60 -25.71 -26.15
CA ASP A 1013 25.79 -25.37 -25.36
C ASP A 1013 26.71 -24.34 -26.04
N CYS A 1014 26.38 -23.91 -27.26
CA CYS A 1014 27.07 -22.88 -28.05
C CYS A 1014 26.30 -21.54 -28.07
N TRP A 1015 25.20 -21.40 -27.31
CA TRP A 1015 24.41 -20.17 -27.26
C TRP A 1015 25.14 -19.05 -26.47
N GLU A 1016 25.95 -18.25 -27.17
CA GLU A 1016 26.84 -17.25 -26.58
C GLU A 1016 26.15 -16.20 -25.68
N GLU A 1017 24.93 -15.77 -26.03
CA GLU A 1017 24.19 -14.78 -25.24
C GLU A 1017 23.92 -15.27 -23.81
N SER A 1018 23.64 -16.57 -23.63
CA SER A 1018 23.41 -17.13 -22.30
C SER A 1018 24.66 -17.13 -21.44
N TYR A 1019 25.84 -17.33 -22.04
CA TYR A 1019 27.10 -17.16 -21.32
C TYR A 1019 27.32 -15.70 -20.91
N ARG A 1020 27.00 -14.72 -21.78
CA ARG A 1020 27.06 -13.28 -21.42
C ARG A 1020 26.15 -12.92 -20.26
N LEU A 1021 24.91 -13.41 -20.27
CA LEU A 1021 23.94 -13.20 -19.19
C LEU A 1021 24.40 -13.88 -17.88
N LEU A 1022 24.95 -15.11 -17.94
CA LEU A 1022 25.52 -15.79 -16.77
C LEU A 1022 26.71 -15.03 -16.18
N MET A 1023 27.64 -14.59 -17.02
CA MET A 1023 28.79 -13.78 -16.59
C MET A 1023 28.33 -12.52 -15.85
N THR A 1024 27.36 -11.81 -16.43
CA THR A 1024 26.81 -10.58 -15.85
C THR A 1024 26.07 -10.84 -14.54
N ALA A 1025 25.23 -11.89 -14.47
CA ALA A 1025 24.47 -12.23 -13.26
C ALA A 1025 25.40 -12.62 -12.10
N TYR A 1026 26.40 -13.47 -12.33
CA TYR A 1026 27.37 -13.85 -11.28
C TYR A 1026 28.25 -12.68 -10.85
N TYR A 1027 28.60 -11.78 -11.77
CA TYR A 1027 29.32 -10.56 -11.42
C TYR A 1027 28.47 -9.63 -10.53
N GLN A 1028 27.19 -9.43 -10.83
CA GLN A 1028 26.26 -8.65 -9.99
C GLN A 1028 26.02 -9.29 -8.61
N GLN A 1029 26.19 -10.61 -8.47
CA GLN A 1029 26.20 -11.33 -7.18
C GLN A 1029 27.54 -11.21 -6.40
N ASN A 1030 28.49 -10.38 -6.86
CA ASN A 1030 29.85 -10.31 -6.32
C ASN A 1030 30.63 -11.64 -6.42
N ASN A 1031 30.27 -12.53 -7.35
CA ASN A 1031 30.95 -13.81 -7.59
C ASN A 1031 31.76 -13.78 -8.89
N ARG A 1032 32.79 -12.95 -8.91
CA ARG A 1032 33.69 -12.77 -10.06
C ARG A 1032 34.35 -14.07 -10.53
N THR A 1033 34.74 -14.95 -9.61
CA THR A 1033 35.35 -16.25 -9.93
C THR A 1033 34.44 -17.11 -10.80
N GLN A 1034 33.14 -17.15 -10.50
CA GLN A 1034 32.21 -17.96 -11.27
C GLN A 1034 31.91 -17.36 -12.65
N ALA A 1035 31.89 -16.02 -12.78
CA ALA A 1035 31.78 -15.35 -14.07
C ALA A 1035 32.95 -15.72 -15.01
N ILE A 1036 34.19 -15.71 -14.50
CA ILE A 1036 35.38 -16.11 -15.28
C ILE A 1036 35.28 -17.57 -15.75
N ARG A 1037 34.85 -18.49 -14.88
CA ARG A 1037 34.68 -19.91 -15.25
C ARG A 1037 33.66 -20.11 -16.37
N TRP A 1038 32.59 -19.32 -16.39
CA TRP A 1038 31.60 -19.38 -17.45
C TRP A 1038 32.14 -18.87 -18.79
N TYR A 1039 33.00 -17.86 -18.80
CA TYR A 1039 33.73 -17.45 -20.01
C TYR A 1039 34.63 -18.57 -20.54
N GLU A 1040 35.45 -19.18 -19.67
CA GLU A 1040 36.34 -20.29 -20.05
C GLU A 1040 35.56 -21.47 -20.64
N LYS A 1041 34.40 -21.79 -20.03
CA LYS A 1041 33.49 -22.82 -20.53
C LYS A 1041 32.92 -22.47 -21.91
N CYS A 1042 32.52 -21.21 -22.12
CA CYS A 1042 32.06 -20.72 -23.43
C CYS A 1042 33.14 -20.92 -24.51
N VAL A 1043 34.38 -20.48 -24.24
CA VAL A 1043 35.52 -20.65 -25.15
C VAL A 1043 35.76 -22.13 -25.48
N ALA A 1044 35.73 -23.00 -24.47
CA ALA A 1044 35.93 -24.43 -24.67
C ALA A 1044 34.84 -25.03 -25.56
N LYS A 1045 33.56 -24.71 -25.31
CA LYS A 1045 32.42 -25.25 -26.06
C LYS A 1045 32.34 -24.78 -27.51
N LEU A 1046 32.56 -23.49 -27.77
CA LEU A 1046 32.62 -22.97 -29.13
C LEU A 1046 33.76 -23.59 -29.94
N ARG A 1047 34.92 -23.80 -29.30
CA ARG A 1047 36.07 -24.43 -29.95
C ARG A 1047 35.84 -25.92 -30.23
N GLU A 1048 35.21 -26.63 -29.30
CA GLU A 1048 34.88 -28.07 -29.43
C GLU A 1048 33.86 -28.32 -30.55
N ASN A 1049 32.75 -27.58 -30.56
CA ASN A 1049 31.61 -27.88 -31.41
C ASN A 1049 31.60 -27.12 -32.75
N LEU A 1050 32.15 -25.90 -32.79
CA LEU A 1050 32.09 -25.02 -33.96
C LEU A 1050 33.47 -24.63 -34.50
N GLY A 1051 34.55 -24.84 -33.73
CA GLY A 1051 35.92 -24.47 -34.13
C GLY A 1051 36.17 -22.96 -34.21
N VAL A 1052 35.31 -22.14 -33.59
CA VAL A 1052 35.38 -20.67 -33.63
C VAL A 1052 35.78 -20.07 -32.28
N ALA A 1053 36.25 -18.81 -32.30
CA ALA A 1053 36.46 -18.01 -31.10
C ALA A 1053 35.16 -17.29 -30.69
N PRO A 1054 35.00 -16.88 -29.41
CA PRO A 1054 33.83 -16.12 -28.96
C PRO A 1054 33.63 -14.81 -29.73
N MET A 1055 32.39 -14.35 -29.84
CA MET A 1055 32.07 -13.05 -30.42
C MET A 1055 32.73 -11.88 -29.65
N PRO A 1056 33.01 -10.73 -30.32
CA PRO A 1056 33.57 -9.54 -29.66
C PRO A 1056 32.80 -9.10 -28.42
N ALA A 1057 31.46 -9.09 -28.47
CA ALA A 1057 30.61 -8.73 -27.32
C ALA A 1057 30.82 -9.67 -26.11
N THR A 1058 31.11 -10.95 -26.34
CA THR A 1058 31.42 -11.93 -25.28
C THR A 1058 32.76 -11.62 -24.64
N MET A 1059 33.76 -11.26 -25.47
CA MET A 1059 35.09 -10.84 -24.98
C MET A 1059 35.02 -9.53 -24.21
N GLU A 1060 34.27 -8.53 -24.69
CA GLU A 1060 34.07 -7.25 -24.00
C GLU A 1060 33.43 -7.42 -22.62
N THR A 1061 32.39 -8.27 -22.54
CA THR A 1061 31.74 -8.58 -21.25
C THR A 1061 32.74 -9.18 -20.25
N TYR A 1062 33.60 -10.09 -20.72
CA TYR A 1062 34.66 -10.67 -19.90
C TYR A 1062 35.70 -9.62 -19.46
N LEU A 1063 36.15 -8.75 -20.38
CA LEU A 1063 37.10 -7.68 -20.08
C LEU A 1063 36.57 -6.72 -19.01
N GLN A 1064 35.30 -6.31 -19.12
CA GLN A 1064 34.66 -5.44 -18.12
C GLN A 1064 34.61 -6.07 -16.72
N ILE A 1065 34.46 -7.39 -16.63
CA ILE A 1065 34.41 -8.14 -15.36
C ILE A 1065 35.80 -8.27 -14.73
N ILE A 1066 36.88 -8.26 -15.53
CA ILE A 1066 38.24 -8.39 -15.00
C ILE A 1066 38.91 -7.03 -14.69
N GLU A 1067 38.51 -5.96 -15.36
CA GLU A 1067 39.11 -4.61 -15.19
C GLU A 1067 38.49 -3.80 -14.03
N LYS A 1068 37.24 -4.08 -13.66
CA LYS A 1068 36.57 -3.53 -12.47
C LYS A 1068 36.75 -4.45 -11.26
#